data_AF-A0A7K2Q3N8-F1
#
_entry.id   AF-A0A7K2Q3N8-F1
#
_cell.length_a   1.000
_cell.length_b   1.000
_cell.length_c   1.000
_cell.angle_alpha   90.00
_cell.angle_beta   90.00
_cell.angle_gamma   90.00
#
_symmetry.space_group_name_H-M   'P 1'
#
loop_
_entity.id
_entity.type
_entity.pdbx_description
1 polymer ?
#
loop_
_entity_poly.entity_id
_entity_poly.type
_entity_poly.pdbx_seq_one_letter_code
_entity_poly.pdbx_strand_id
1 'polypeptide(L)'
;ALRPLVGAAWEQAAPHFDLTGGELDAVRAAFEEGLGDRLVRQSARTLVRELHRARTEGLLAGETPRERFADFVARLGTRQGLAALFTRHPVLGRMLGQACDQAAAATVELFARFTADRPRILTGLLDGTDPGPLVRVDLGRGDVHQGNRSVALLRFAGGATVVYKPRPLDQHVLLDRAVDWANAKVAGLGLRTPRSVRGEGYGWMEFIEHGWCSTPTELDRFYRRQGALLALLYAVDGVDMHYENVIACGDQPVLVDAETLLHAGLPAAVTCGSDPAAEALAASVYRTCLLPSLLIGENGAMDISALGGGDGGSYPSDGLRWEGAGTDGMRLLRAPVATGAGQNRPGPQGATAGHADHRAALLEGFRAGYDAITEHRAELLGTGPADGGLLARWATSPGRLIARSTRLYTTLLDESTHPDLLCDALTRDTVLAVLWTESEHDPARGRLVEDEIADLWAGDVPLFYHHPADTALKTSRGTRLEGVLPAPSLHTARAKIAAMGEVDRHDQEWIISATLAVTGANLSVGGPRSTLAGPAAPVVVPEPSRLLAAACGIADEIAARAVHGADRVNWLGLEQISGDHWAVLPMGGGLAQGYCGVALFLAQLGALTGAERYTALARQAVRPLPALLAALAADPGLGAAVGPGALH
;
A
#
# COMPACT_ATOMS: atom_id res chain seq x y z
N ALA A 1 -28.15 14.67 -14.70
CA ALA A 1 -27.61 15.19 -15.96
C ALA A 1 -27.00 14.08 -16.83
N LEU A 2 -26.13 13.20 -16.30
CA LEU A 2 -25.36 12.24 -17.12
C LEU A 2 -26.06 10.91 -17.44
N ARG A 3 -27.31 10.71 -16.98
CA ARG A 3 -28.10 9.49 -17.24
C ARG A 3 -28.16 9.06 -18.72
N PRO A 4 -28.24 9.97 -19.71
CA PRO A 4 -28.23 9.55 -21.12
C PRO A 4 -26.97 8.77 -21.51
N LEU A 5 -25.80 9.11 -20.96
CA LEU A 5 -24.55 8.39 -21.24
C LEU A 5 -24.55 7.01 -20.60
N VAL A 6 -25.05 6.91 -19.36
CA VAL A 6 -25.17 5.64 -18.64
C VAL A 6 -26.14 4.70 -19.37
N GLY A 7 -27.30 5.22 -19.79
CA GLY A 7 -28.30 4.46 -20.54
C GLY A 7 -27.76 3.95 -21.87
N ALA A 8 -27.07 4.81 -22.64
CA ALA A 8 -26.45 4.41 -23.90
C ALA A 8 -25.38 3.33 -23.72
N ALA A 9 -24.53 3.45 -22.68
CA ALA A 9 -23.53 2.45 -22.36
C ALA A 9 -24.16 1.10 -21.94
N TRP A 10 -25.26 1.15 -21.20
CA TRP A 10 -26.03 -0.05 -20.85
C TRP A 10 -26.67 -0.69 -22.07
N GLU A 11 -27.28 0.08 -22.97
CA GLU A 11 -27.88 -0.43 -24.22
C GLU A 11 -26.86 -1.13 -25.11
N GLN A 12 -25.60 -0.71 -25.07
CA GLN A 12 -24.50 -1.38 -25.75
C GLN A 12 -24.07 -2.67 -25.05
N ALA A 13 -24.05 -2.71 -23.71
CA ALA A 13 -23.62 -3.87 -22.94
C ALA A 13 -24.69 -4.97 -22.86
N ALA A 14 -25.96 -4.58 -22.69
CA ALA A 14 -27.09 -5.46 -22.38
C ALA A 14 -27.25 -6.67 -23.32
N PRO A 15 -27.05 -6.54 -24.66
CA PRO A 15 -27.18 -7.67 -25.58
C PRO A 15 -26.13 -8.77 -25.39
N HIS A 16 -25.05 -8.52 -24.64
CA HIS A 16 -23.96 -9.47 -24.43
C HIS A 16 -24.07 -10.30 -23.15
N PHE A 17 -25.07 -10.03 -22.30
CA PHE A 17 -25.27 -10.79 -21.07
C PHE A 17 -26.15 -12.02 -21.33
N ASP A 18 -25.64 -13.19 -20.94
CA ASP A 18 -26.41 -14.44 -20.87
C ASP A 18 -26.81 -14.70 -19.42
N LEU A 19 -27.83 -13.98 -18.96
CA LEU A 19 -28.32 -13.97 -17.57
C LEU A 19 -29.86 -14.03 -17.53
N THR A 20 -30.42 -14.57 -16.45
CA THR A 20 -31.88 -14.53 -16.25
C THR A 20 -32.37 -13.11 -15.98
N GLY A 21 -33.67 -12.84 -16.16
CA GLY A 21 -34.22 -11.48 -16.00
C GLY A 21 -33.91 -10.83 -14.65
N GLY A 22 -34.04 -11.58 -13.55
CA GLY A 22 -33.74 -11.05 -12.20
C GLY A 22 -32.25 -10.81 -11.96
N GLU A 23 -31.37 -11.63 -12.53
CA GLU A 23 -29.92 -11.43 -12.45
C GLU A 23 -29.48 -10.23 -13.29
N LEU A 24 -30.08 -10.07 -14.48
CA LEU A 24 -29.83 -8.92 -15.35
C LEU A 24 -30.21 -7.60 -14.67
N ASP A 25 -31.31 -7.58 -13.92
CA ASP A 25 -31.70 -6.39 -13.13
C ASP A 25 -30.67 -6.05 -12.04
N ALA A 26 -30.10 -7.06 -11.36
CA ALA A 26 -29.04 -6.86 -10.37
C ALA A 26 -27.75 -6.33 -11.02
N VAL A 27 -27.39 -6.84 -12.20
CA VAL A 27 -26.24 -6.36 -12.98
C VAL A 27 -26.47 -4.93 -13.47
N ARG A 28 -27.66 -4.63 -13.98
CA ARG A 28 -28.04 -3.30 -14.45
C ARG A 28 -27.93 -2.27 -13.33
N ALA A 29 -28.49 -2.56 -12.16
CA ALA A 29 -28.44 -1.66 -11.03
C ALA A 29 -26.99 -1.33 -10.64
N ALA A 30 -26.13 -2.35 -10.53
CA ALA A 30 -24.72 -2.18 -10.20
C ALA A 30 -23.95 -1.41 -11.29
N PHE A 31 -24.24 -1.67 -12.57
CA PHE A 31 -23.65 -0.95 -13.70
C PHE A 31 -24.03 0.53 -13.70
N GLU A 32 -25.33 0.83 -13.55
CA GLU A 32 -25.84 2.20 -13.57
C GLU A 32 -25.32 3.01 -12.37
N GLU A 33 -25.25 2.40 -11.18
CA GLU A 33 -24.67 2.99 -9.97
C GLU A 33 -23.17 3.24 -10.13
N GLY A 34 -22.39 2.20 -10.46
CA GLY A 34 -20.94 2.30 -10.57
C GLY A 34 -20.46 3.25 -11.67
N LEU A 35 -21.07 3.18 -12.87
CA LEU A 35 -20.76 4.12 -13.95
C LEU A 35 -21.23 5.53 -13.59
N GLY A 36 -22.44 5.66 -13.01
CA GLY A 36 -22.97 6.93 -12.56
C GLY A 36 -22.02 7.67 -11.62
N ASP A 37 -21.53 6.99 -10.58
CA ASP A 37 -20.58 7.53 -9.61
C ASP A 37 -19.26 7.93 -10.25
N ARG A 38 -18.73 7.11 -11.17
CA ARG A 38 -17.48 7.42 -11.90
C ARG A 38 -17.63 8.68 -12.76
N LEU A 39 -18.70 8.76 -13.56
CA LEU A 39 -18.95 9.91 -14.43
C LEU A 39 -19.20 11.19 -13.61
N VAL A 40 -19.90 11.09 -12.48
CA VAL A 40 -20.08 12.22 -11.56
C VAL A 40 -18.75 12.65 -11.00
N ARG A 41 -17.93 11.74 -10.45
CA ARG A 41 -16.62 12.09 -9.87
C ARG A 41 -15.72 12.83 -10.86
N GLN A 42 -15.65 12.34 -12.10
CA GLN A 42 -14.82 12.96 -13.16
C GLN A 42 -15.33 14.31 -13.64
N SER A 43 -16.64 14.54 -13.60
CA SER A 43 -17.26 15.76 -14.14
C SER A 43 -17.58 16.82 -13.07
N ALA A 44 -17.58 16.45 -11.79
CA ALA A 44 -18.20 17.27 -10.75
C ALA A 44 -17.60 18.69 -10.65
N ARG A 45 -16.27 18.84 -10.75
CA ARG A 45 -15.61 20.16 -10.74
C ARG A 45 -16.12 21.04 -11.89
N THR A 46 -16.24 20.47 -13.09
CA THR A 46 -16.76 21.15 -14.28
C THR A 46 -18.23 21.48 -14.14
N LEU A 47 -19.06 20.53 -13.69
CA LEU A 47 -20.49 20.77 -13.52
C LEU A 47 -20.77 21.88 -12.52
N VAL A 48 -20.01 21.98 -11.43
CA VAL A 48 -20.15 23.07 -10.45
C VAL A 48 -19.67 24.41 -11.01
N ARG A 49 -18.60 24.44 -11.80
CA ARG A 49 -18.18 25.66 -12.52
C ARG A 49 -19.26 26.14 -13.48
N GLU A 50 -19.87 25.23 -14.24
CA GLU A 50 -20.94 25.52 -15.19
C GLU A 50 -22.23 25.96 -14.50
N LEU A 51 -22.57 25.36 -13.35
CA LEU A 51 -23.68 25.78 -12.49
C LEU A 51 -23.47 27.22 -11.99
N HIS A 52 -22.26 27.52 -11.50
CA HIS A 52 -21.91 28.86 -11.05
C HIS A 52 -22.03 29.88 -12.19
N ARG A 53 -21.56 29.55 -13.40
CA ARG A 53 -21.72 30.41 -14.58
C ARG A 53 -23.21 30.63 -14.90
N ALA A 54 -24.00 29.57 -15.03
CA ALA A 54 -25.41 29.68 -15.35
C ALA A 54 -26.19 30.51 -14.31
N ARG A 55 -25.83 30.39 -13.03
CA ARG A 55 -26.40 31.20 -11.95
C ARG A 55 -26.03 32.69 -12.10
N THR A 56 -24.75 32.99 -12.32
CA THR A 56 -24.27 34.37 -12.43
C THR A 56 -24.77 35.08 -13.69
N GLU A 57 -25.01 34.33 -14.77
CA GLU A 57 -25.63 34.81 -16.01
C GLU A 57 -27.16 34.89 -15.95
N GLY A 58 -27.79 34.50 -14.83
CA GLY A 58 -29.25 34.55 -14.67
C GLY A 58 -30.01 33.56 -15.56
N LEU A 59 -29.38 32.47 -15.98
CA LEU A 59 -29.94 31.51 -16.93
C LEU A 59 -30.79 30.42 -16.28
N LEU A 60 -30.87 30.36 -14.95
CA LEU A 60 -31.55 29.29 -14.20
C LEU A 60 -32.97 29.69 -13.82
N ALA A 61 -33.94 28.84 -14.13
CA ALA A 61 -35.33 29.03 -13.71
C ALA A 61 -35.58 28.46 -12.31
N GLY A 62 -36.37 29.15 -11.49
CA GLY A 62 -36.77 28.69 -10.15
C GLY A 62 -36.66 29.78 -9.08
N GLU A 63 -37.61 29.79 -8.15
CA GLU A 63 -37.68 30.74 -7.04
C GLU A 63 -36.69 30.36 -5.94
N THR A 64 -36.47 29.07 -5.73
CA THR A 64 -35.54 28.57 -4.70
C THR A 64 -34.20 28.11 -5.26
N PRO A 65 -33.11 28.14 -4.45
CA PRO A 65 -31.81 27.56 -4.82
C PRO A 65 -31.88 26.12 -5.32
N ARG A 66 -32.81 25.31 -4.79
CA ARG A 66 -33.01 23.91 -5.18
C ARG A 66 -33.72 23.78 -6.52
N GLU A 67 -34.72 24.62 -6.78
CA GLU A 67 -35.41 24.65 -8.07
C GLU A 67 -34.45 25.05 -9.20
N ARG A 68 -33.61 26.07 -8.97
CA ARG A 68 -32.58 26.48 -9.94
C ARG A 68 -31.54 25.41 -10.20
N PHE A 69 -31.17 24.64 -9.18
CA PHE A 69 -30.31 23.46 -9.37
C PHE A 69 -31.01 22.37 -10.21
N ALA A 70 -32.28 22.09 -9.92
CA ALA A 70 -33.05 21.11 -10.68
C ALA A 70 -33.19 21.52 -12.16
N ASP A 71 -33.46 22.81 -12.43
CA ASP A 71 -33.48 23.37 -13.78
C ASP A 71 -32.13 23.19 -14.50
N PHE A 72 -31.02 23.53 -13.83
CA PHE A 72 -29.67 23.29 -14.36
C PHE A 72 -29.46 21.83 -14.75
N VAL A 73 -29.78 20.90 -13.85
CA VAL A 73 -29.59 19.46 -14.09
C VAL A 73 -30.48 18.94 -15.23
N ALA A 74 -31.71 19.44 -15.34
CA ALA A 74 -32.65 19.09 -16.40
C ALA A 74 -32.18 19.59 -17.76
N ARG A 75 -31.80 20.87 -17.86
CA ARG A 75 -31.27 21.48 -19.10
C ARG A 75 -29.99 20.80 -19.56
N LEU A 76 -29.06 20.57 -18.64
CA LEU A 76 -27.80 19.91 -18.92
C LEU A 76 -28.00 18.46 -19.40
N GLY A 77 -29.00 17.76 -18.86
CA GLY A 77 -29.30 16.37 -19.23
C GLY A 77 -29.93 16.19 -20.62
N THR A 78 -30.13 17.26 -21.38
CA THR A 78 -30.60 17.19 -22.77
C THR A 78 -29.44 16.97 -23.75
N ARG A 79 -29.75 16.48 -24.96
CA ARG A 79 -28.76 16.36 -26.05
C ARG A 79 -28.05 17.69 -26.32
N GLN A 80 -28.79 18.79 -26.34
CA GLN A 80 -28.22 20.12 -26.56
C GLN A 80 -27.36 20.58 -25.38
N GLY A 81 -27.79 20.31 -24.15
CA GLY A 81 -27.04 20.63 -22.93
C GLY A 81 -25.70 19.90 -22.87
N LEU A 82 -25.69 18.59 -23.10
CA LEU A 82 -24.46 17.79 -23.16
C LEU A 82 -23.55 18.21 -24.33
N ALA A 83 -24.12 18.47 -25.51
CA ALA A 83 -23.34 18.95 -26.66
C ALA A 83 -22.65 20.29 -26.35
N ALA A 84 -23.35 21.23 -25.72
CA ALA A 84 -22.78 22.50 -25.30
C ALA A 84 -21.67 22.31 -24.25
N LEU A 85 -21.87 21.44 -23.26
CA LEU A 85 -20.86 21.10 -22.25
C LEU A 85 -19.58 20.57 -22.91
N PHE A 86 -19.70 19.58 -23.79
CA PHE A 86 -18.54 18.95 -24.43
C PHE A 86 -17.91 19.81 -25.52
N THR A 87 -18.64 20.77 -26.09
CA THR A 87 -18.04 21.78 -26.97
C THR A 87 -17.11 22.70 -26.18
N ARG A 88 -17.47 23.04 -24.94
CA ARG A 88 -16.64 23.88 -24.06
C ARG A 88 -15.51 23.11 -23.39
N HIS A 89 -15.78 21.86 -23.02
CA HIS A 89 -14.85 20.97 -22.30
C HIS A 89 -14.66 19.67 -23.11
N PRO A 90 -13.99 19.70 -24.27
CA PRO A 90 -13.87 18.55 -25.16
C PRO A 90 -13.11 17.38 -24.53
N VAL A 91 -12.14 17.65 -23.66
CA VAL A 91 -11.39 16.60 -22.96
C VAL A 91 -12.32 15.86 -21.99
N LEU A 92 -13.24 16.55 -21.32
CA LEU A 92 -14.26 15.90 -20.49
C LEU A 92 -15.15 14.98 -21.32
N GLY A 93 -15.59 15.43 -22.49
CA GLY A 93 -16.39 14.59 -23.41
C GLY A 93 -15.67 13.30 -23.79
N ARG A 94 -14.38 13.38 -24.12
CA ARG A 94 -13.53 12.22 -24.36
C ARG A 94 -13.44 11.31 -23.13
N MET A 95 -13.14 11.85 -21.95
CA MET A 95 -12.99 11.06 -20.71
C MET A 95 -14.27 10.31 -20.35
N LEU A 96 -15.44 10.98 -20.40
CA LEU A 96 -16.72 10.35 -20.07
C LEU A 96 -17.11 9.28 -21.10
N GLY A 97 -16.86 9.54 -22.40
CA GLY A 97 -17.08 8.54 -23.45
C GLY A 97 -16.21 7.30 -23.24
N GLN A 98 -14.91 7.49 -22.99
CA GLN A 98 -13.99 6.39 -22.67
C GLN A 98 -14.43 5.62 -21.43
N ALA A 99 -14.86 6.30 -20.37
CA ALA A 99 -15.35 5.65 -19.15
C ALA A 99 -16.60 4.79 -19.42
N CYS A 100 -17.53 5.25 -20.27
CA CYS A 100 -18.68 4.47 -20.71
C CYS A 100 -18.26 3.20 -21.47
N ASP A 101 -17.41 3.34 -22.49
CA ASP A 101 -16.96 2.22 -23.32
C ASP A 101 -16.22 1.16 -22.49
N GLN A 102 -15.29 1.60 -21.64
CA GLN A 102 -14.52 0.72 -20.77
C GLN A 102 -15.40 0.03 -19.72
N ALA A 103 -16.34 0.75 -19.09
CA ALA A 103 -17.24 0.16 -18.12
C ALA A 103 -18.15 -0.89 -18.75
N ALA A 104 -18.66 -0.64 -19.95
CA ALA A 104 -19.44 -1.61 -20.70
C ALA A 104 -18.60 -2.86 -21.01
N ALA A 105 -17.40 -2.69 -21.56
CA ALA A 105 -16.50 -3.79 -21.91
C ALA A 105 -16.08 -4.62 -20.69
N ALA A 106 -15.67 -3.98 -19.59
CA ALA A 106 -15.24 -4.66 -18.37
C ALA A 106 -16.39 -5.43 -17.71
N THR A 107 -17.61 -4.88 -17.73
CA THR A 107 -18.79 -5.56 -17.16
C THR A 107 -19.19 -6.76 -18.01
N VAL A 108 -19.21 -6.63 -19.33
CA VAL A 108 -19.44 -7.75 -20.26
C VAL A 108 -18.40 -8.85 -20.07
N GLU A 109 -17.12 -8.47 -19.95
CA GLU A 109 -16.03 -9.42 -19.69
C GLU A 109 -16.23 -10.17 -18.36
N LEU A 110 -16.57 -9.47 -17.27
CA LEU A 110 -16.85 -10.07 -15.97
C LEU A 110 -17.95 -11.13 -16.07
N PHE A 111 -19.08 -10.80 -16.71
CA PHE A 111 -20.22 -11.72 -16.75
C PHE A 111 -20.04 -12.85 -17.76
N ALA A 112 -19.31 -12.64 -18.85
CA ALA A 112 -18.87 -13.73 -19.73
C ALA A 112 -18.01 -14.76 -18.96
N ARG A 113 -17.06 -14.27 -18.15
CA ARG A 113 -16.22 -15.12 -17.28
C ARG A 113 -17.05 -15.80 -16.19
N PHE A 114 -18.00 -15.08 -15.57
CA PHE A 114 -18.89 -15.61 -14.55
C PHE A 114 -19.71 -16.79 -15.09
N THR A 115 -20.37 -16.62 -16.23
CA THR A 115 -21.19 -17.67 -16.85
C THR A 115 -20.34 -18.88 -17.22
N ALA A 116 -19.14 -18.67 -17.79
CA ALA A 116 -18.22 -19.75 -18.15
C ALA A 116 -17.69 -20.53 -16.92
N ASP A 117 -17.35 -19.83 -15.84
CA ASP A 117 -16.75 -20.43 -14.64
C ASP A 117 -17.77 -20.87 -13.58
N ARG A 118 -19.08 -20.60 -13.75
CA ARG A 118 -20.12 -20.92 -12.74
C ARG A 118 -19.98 -22.35 -12.17
N PRO A 119 -19.80 -23.43 -12.97
CA PRO A 119 -19.60 -24.77 -12.42
C PRO A 119 -18.36 -24.89 -11.52
N ARG A 120 -17.25 -24.22 -11.90
CA ARG A 120 -15.98 -24.25 -11.15
C ARG A 120 -16.07 -23.44 -9.87
N ILE A 121 -16.79 -22.32 -9.89
CA ILE A 121 -17.10 -21.50 -8.70
C ILE A 121 -17.94 -22.33 -7.72
N LEU A 122 -18.99 -23.01 -8.19
CA LEU A 122 -19.84 -23.86 -7.37
C LEU A 122 -19.02 -24.95 -6.66
N THR A 123 -18.22 -25.70 -7.40
CA THR A 123 -17.40 -26.77 -6.82
C THR A 123 -16.28 -26.24 -5.92
N GLY A 124 -15.59 -25.18 -6.33
CA GLY A 124 -14.36 -24.72 -5.67
C GLY A 124 -14.58 -23.78 -4.49
N LEU A 125 -15.63 -22.97 -4.50
CA LEU A 125 -15.87 -21.91 -3.51
C LEU A 125 -17.15 -22.10 -2.70
N LEU A 126 -18.12 -22.84 -3.23
CA LEU A 126 -19.46 -22.99 -2.64
C LEU A 126 -19.80 -24.46 -2.32
N ASP A 127 -18.80 -25.32 -2.26
CA ASP A 127 -18.92 -26.73 -1.84
C ASP A 127 -19.98 -27.52 -2.63
N GLY A 128 -20.16 -27.19 -3.91
CA GLY A 128 -21.14 -27.79 -4.81
C GLY A 128 -22.60 -27.39 -4.55
N THR A 129 -22.84 -26.46 -3.63
CA THR A 129 -24.19 -25.98 -3.29
C THR A 129 -24.60 -24.85 -4.24
N ASP A 130 -25.78 -24.97 -4.86
CA ASP A 130 -26.33 -23.88 -5.68
C ASP A 130 -26.75 -22.72 -4.77
N PRO A 131 -26.11 -21.53 -4.89
CA PRO A 131 -26.40 -20.40 -4.03
C PRO A 131 -27.67 -19.65 -4.49
N GLY A 132 -28.38 -20.14 -5.51
CA GLY A 132 -29.50 -19.45 -6.13
C GLY A 132 -29.06 -18.34 -7.10
N PRO A 133 -30.00 -17.49 -7.55
CA PRO A 133 -29.69 -16.42 -8.49
C PRO A 133 -28.81 -15.34 -7.87
N LEU A 134 -28.05 -14.65 -8.72
CA LEU A 134 -27.35 -13.42 -8.37
C LEU A 134 -28.36 -12.31 -8.02
N VAL A 135 -28.24 -11.71 -6.83
CA VAL A 135 -29.18 -10.68 -6.33
C VAL A 135 -28.54 -9.32 -6.15
N ARG A 136 -27.20 -9.27 -6.04
CA ARG A 136 -26.47 -8.02 -5.91
C ARG A 136 -25.05 -8.17 -6.44
N VAL A 137 -24.58 -7.12 -7.10
CA VAL A 137 -23.21 -7.00 -7.58
C VAL A 137 -22.64 -5.70 -7.01
N ASP A 138 -21.49 -5.78 -6.36
CA ASP A 138 -20.74 -4.59 -5.99
C ASP A 138 -19.52 -4.45 -6.92
N LEU A 139 -19.61 -3.57 -7.90
CA LEU A 139 -18.52 -3.21 -8.81
C LEU A 139 -17.58 -2.17 -8.16
N GLY A 140 -16.43 -1.92 -8.78
CA GLY A 140 -15.53 -0.82 -8.36
C GLY A 140 -14.92 -1.01 -6.97
N ARG A 141 -14.68 -2.26 -6.54
CA ARG A 141 -13.94 -2.53 -5.30
C ARG A 141 -12.44 -2.43 -5.59
N GLY A 142 -11.75 -1.53 -4.89
CA GLY A 142 -10.33 -1.23 -5.12
C GLY A 142 -10.07 -0.36 -6.35
N ASP A 143 -8.79 -0.21 -6.70
CA ASP A 143 -8.35 0.58 -7.84
C ASP A 143 -8.84 -0.01 -9.18
N VAL A 144 -9.07 0.89 -10.14
CA VAL A 144 -9.37 0.53 -11.53
C VAL A 144 -8.09 0.48 -12.34
N HIS A 145 -7.96 -0.56 -13.16
CA HIS A 145 -6.82 -0.78 -14.03
C HIS A 145 -7.26 -1.26 -15.41
N GLN A 146 -6.40 -1.12 -16.43
CA GLN A 146 -6.53 -1.79 -17.72
C GLN A 146 -7.94 -1.68 -18.34
N GLY A 147 -8.49 -0.47 -18.45
CA GLY A 147 -9.81 -0.20 -18.99
C GLY A 147 -10.94 -0.52 -18.03
N ASN A 148 -10.93 0.10 -16.83
CA ASN A 148 -11.99 -0.03 -15.83
C ASN A 148 -12.18 -1.43 -15.23
N ARG A 149 -11.16 -2.30 -15.28
CA ARG A 149 -11.18 -3.57 -14.55
C ARG A 149 -10.91 -3.30 -13.08
N SER A 150 -11.78 -3.77 -12.21
CA SER A 150 -11.63 -3.70 -10.75
C SER A 150 -12.12 -5.00 -10.11
N VAL A 151 -11.86 -5.16 -8.81
CA VAL A 151 -12.46 -6.24 -8.03
C VAL A 151 -13.99 -6.06 -8.01
N ALA A 152 -14.73 -7.17 -8.04
CA ALA A 152 -16.18 -7.17 -7.89
C ALA A 152 -16.63 -8.22 -6.87
N LEU A 153 -17.72 -7.93 -6.15
CA LEU A 153 -18.37 -8.88 -5.25
C LEU A 153 -19.71 -9.32 -5.85
N LEU A 154 -19.92 -10.62 -5.98
CA LEU A 154 -21.17 -11.20 -6.47
C LEU A 154 -21.88 -11.87 -5.29
N ARG A 155 -23.08 -11.38 -4.96
CA ARG A 155 -23.89 -11.87 -3.84
C ARG A 155 -25.12 -12.59 -4.35
N PHE A 156 -25.37 -13.76 -3.79
CA PHE A 156 -26.42 -14.67 -4.23
C PHE A 156 -27.59 -14.71 -3.25
N ALA A 157 -28.77 -15.13 -3.71
CA ALA A 157 -29.98 -15.22 -2.90
C ALA A 157 -29.82 -16.12 -1.66
N GLY A 158 -29.00 -17.17 -1.76
CA GLY A 158 -28.66 -18.07 -0.66
C GLY A 158 -27.68 -17.51 0.36
N GLY A 159 -27.28 -16.23 0.25
CA GLY A 159 -26.39 -15.55 1.19
C GLY A 159 -24.89 -15.68 0.88
N ALA A 160 -24.52 -16.60 -0.02
CA ALA A 160 -23.13 -16.73 -0.47
C ALA A 160 -22.64 -15.46 -1.18
N THR A 161 -21.34 -15.18 -1.03
CA THR A 161 -20.64 -14.10 -1.75
C THR A 161 -19.36 -14.64 -2.36
N VAL A 162 -19.07 -14.25 -3.61
CA VAL A 162 -17.84 -14.60 -4.33
C VAL A 162 -17.14 -13.33 -4.77
N VAL A 163 -15.81 -13.32 -4.67
CA VAL A 163 -14.95 -12.20 -5.09
C VAL A 163 -14.39 -12.49 -6.48
N TYR A 164 -14.60 -11.58 -7.42
CA TYR A 164 -13.93 -11.58 -8.72
C TYR A 164 -12.69 -10.70 -8.70
N LYS A 165 -11.55 -11.22 -9.15
CA LYS A 165 -10.31 -10.47 -9.35
C LYS A 165 -9.98 -10.51 -10.85
N PRO A 166 -9.98 -9.38 -11.58
CA PRO A 166 -9.68 -9.33 -13.02
C PRO A 166 -8.17 -9.40 -13.30
N ARG A 167 -7.45 -10.25 -12.57
CA ARG A 167 -6.00 -10.44 -12.66
C ARG A 167 -5.60 -11.87 -12.27
N PRO A 168 -4.43 -12.35 -12.70
CA PRO A 168 -3.95 -13.68 -12.34
C PRO A 168 -3.87 -13.87 -10.80
N LEU A 169 -4.26 -15.05 -10.32
CA LEU A 169 -4.17 -15.44 -8.91
C LEU A 169 -2.93 -16.30 -8.61
N ASP A 170 -1.91 -16.28 -9.48
CA ASP A 170 -0.71 -17.09 -9.33
C ASP A 170 0.02 -16.86 -8.00
N GLN A 171 0.02 -15.62 -7.52
CA GLN A 171 0.65 -15.25 -6.27
C GLN A 171 -0.20 -15.59 -5.04
N HIS A 172 -1.54 -15.55 -5.13
CA HIS A 172 -2.39 -16.16 -4.10
C HIS A 172 -2.12 -17.65 -3.99
N VAL A 173 -1.95 -18.36 -5.10
CA VAL A 173 -1.56 -19.78 -5.06
C VAL A 173 -0.15 -19.98 -4.48
N LEU A 174 0.79 -19.04 -4.69
CA LEU A 174 2.08 -19.07 -3.99
C LEU A 174 1.88 -18.98 -2.48
N LEU A 175 1.05 -18.02 -2.02
CA LEU A 175 0.72 -17.88 -0.61
C LEU A 175 0.10 -19.16 -0.06
N ASP A 176 -0.92 -19.72 -0.72
CA ASP A 176 -1.59 -20.95 -0.32
C ASP A 176 -0.58 -22.08 -0.10
N ARG A 177 0.35 -22.26 -1.05
CA ARG A 177 1.39 -23.31 -0.96
C ARG A 177 2.42 -23.05 0.13
N ALA A 178 2.81 -21.79 0.34
CA ALA A 178 3.71 -21.41 1.42
C ALA A 178 3.06 -21.63 2.80
N VAL A 179 1.77 -21.32 2.92
CA VAL A 179 0.98 -21.53 4.14
C VAL A 179 0.73 -23.01 4.42
N ASP A 180 0.34 -23.79 3.42
CA ASP A 180 0.22 -25.26 3.53
C ASP A 180 1.52 -25.89 4.02
N TRP A 181 2.64 -25.46 3.42
CA TRP A 181 3.98 -25.90 3.81
C TRP A 181 4.27 -25.52 5.27
N ALA A 182 4.03 -24.27 5.67
CA ALA A 182 4.29 -23.81 7.04
C ALA A 182 3.43 -24.55 8.07
N ASN A 183 2.15 -24.80 7.76
CA ASN A 183 1.25 -25.58 8.61
C ASN A 183 1.73 -27.01 8.84
N ALA A 184 2.44 -27.59 7.87
CA ALA A 184 3.03 -28.92 8.00
C ALA A 184 4.31 -28.93 8.86
N LYS A 185 5.01 -27.78 8.98
CA LYS A 185 6.26 -27.67 9.76
C LYS A 185 6.04 -27.14 11.18
N VAL A 186 5.10 -26.23 11.35
CA VAL A 186 4.85 -25.54 12.62
C VAL A 186 3.62 -26.15 13.29
N ALA A 187 3.86 -26.92 14.35
CA ALA A 187 2.80 -27.57 15.11
C ALA A 187 1.78 -26.56 15.66
N GLY A 188 0.50 -26.83 15.39
CA GLY A 188 -0.61 -26.00 15.86
C GLY A 188 -0.66 -24.60 15.25
N LEU A 189 -0.02 -24.35 14.11
CA LEU A 189 -0.13 -23.08 13.40
C LEU A 189 -1.54 -22.90 12.81
N GLY A 190 -1.95 -23.81 11.90
CA GLY A 190 -3.29 -23.81 11.31
C GLY A 190 -3.69 -22.45 10.72
N LEU A 191 -2.78 -21.82 9.99
CA LEU A 191 -2.98 -20.56 9.28
C LEU A 191 -3.82 -20.80 8.02
N ARG A 192 -4.80 -19.93 7.75
CA ARG A 192 -5.73 -20.05 6.63
C ARG A 192 -5.46 -19.01 5.53
N THR A 193 -5.67 -19.41 4.28
CA THR A 193 -5.80 -18.52 3.12
C THR A 193 -7.19 -18.66 2.48
N PRO A 194 -7.65 -17.68 1.67
CA PRO A 194 -8.90 -17.78 0.93
C PRO A 194 -8.85 -18.88 -0.14
N ARG A 195 -9.92 -19.67 -0.27
CA ARG A 195 -10.05 -20.58 -1.43
C ARG A 195 -10.07 -19.78 -2.74
N SER A 196 -9.50 -20.34 -3.80
CA SER A 196 -9.42 -19.68 -5.12
C SER A 196 -9.76 -20.61 -6.29
N VAL A 197 -10.33 -20.03 -7.36
CA VAL A 197 -10.59 -20.67 -8.66
C VAL A 197 -9.96 -19.82 -9.75
N ARG A 198 -8.98 -20.38 -10.46
CA ARG A 198 -8.17 -19.64 -11.45
C ARG A 198 -8.80 -19.61 -12.84
N GLY A 199 -8.94 -18.42 -13.42
CA GLY A 199 -9.16 -18.25 -14.86
C GLY A 199 -7.85 -18.04 -15.62
N GLU A 200 -7.95 -17.81 -16.92
CA GLU A 200 -6.82 -17.35 -17.74
C GLU A 200 -6.68 -15.83 -17.62
N GLY A 201 -5.71 -15.37 -16.82
CA GLY A 201 -5.48 -13.93 -16.61
C GLY A 201 -6.40 -13.26 -15.58
N TYR A 202 -7.27 -14.02 -14.91
CA TYR A 202 -8.19 -13.57 -13.86
C TYR A 202 -8.44 -14.68 -12.84
N GLY A 203 -9.25 -14.43 -11.81
CA GLY A 203 -9.75 -15.51 -10.97
C GLY A 203 -10.86 -15.11 -10.01
N TRP A 204 -11.35 -16.11 -9.29
CA TRP A 204 -12.40 -16.01 -8.28
C TRP A 204 -11.84 -16.42 -6.93
N MET A 205 -12.27 -15.75 -5.87
CA MET A 205 -11.88 -16.08 -4.50
C MET A 205 -13.07 -16.14 -3.57
N GLU A 206 -12.90 -16.94 -2.52
CA GLU A 206 -13.78 -16.94 -1.36
C GLU A 206 -13.90 -15.54 -0.76
N PHE A 207 -15.13 -15.14 -0.43
CA PHE A 207 -15.36 -13.95 0.36
C PHE A 207 -15.08 -14.25 1.83
N ILE A 208 -14.15 -13.50 2.43
CA ILE A 208 -13.80 -13.65 3.84
C ILE A 208 -14.59 -12.62 4.65
N GLU A 209 -15.49 -13.11 5.49
CA GLU A 209 -16.24 -12.28 6.41
C GLU A 209 -15.40 -11.96 7.65
N HIS A 210 -15.49 -10.71 8.12
CA HIS A 210 -14.85 -10.30 9.36
C HIS A 210 -15.48 -11.01 10.55
N GLY A 211 -14.65 -11.42 11.51
CA GLY A 211 -15.08 -12.04 12.75
C GLY A 211 -14.16 -11.68 13.90
N TRP A 212 -14.74 -11.41 15.06
CA TRP A 212 -14.01 -11.10 16.28
C TRP A 212 -13.49 -12.35 16.98
N CYS A 213 -12.32 -12.25 17.61
CA CYS A 213 -11.91 -13.16 18.67
C CYS A 213 -12.83 -12.98 19.89
N SER A 214 -13.22 -14.09 20.50
CA SER A 214 -14.07 -14.13 21.68
C SER A 214 -13.28 -14.29 22.99
N THR A 215 -12.00 -14.69 22.92
CA THR A 215 -11.16 -14.92 24.10
C THR A 215 -9.74 -14.38 23.94
N PRO A 216 -9.03 -14.05 25.04
CA PRO A 216 -7.60 -13.70 25.00
C PRO A 216 -6.73 -14.79 24.35
N THR A 217 -7.07 -16.07 24.54
CA THR A 217 -6.37 -17.19 23.92
C THR A 217 -6.53 -17.20 22.39
N GLU A 218 -7.73 -16.90 21.88
CA GLU A 218 -7.94 -16.74 20.42
C GLU A 218 -7.16 -15.53 19.88
N LEU A 219 -7.08 -14.46 20.67
CA LEU A 219 -6.30 -13.26 20.32
C LEU A 219 -4.80 -13.56 20.26
N ASP A 220 -4.25 -14.28 21.23
CA ASP A 220 -2.85 -14.75 21.19
C ASP A 220 -2.60 -15.65 19.98
N ARG A 221 -3.52 -16.56 19.65
CA ARG A 221 -3.41 -17.39 18.45
C ARG A 221 -3.43 -16.56 17.17
N PHE A 222 -4.27 -15.53 17.10
CA PHE A 222 -4.30 -14.59 15.97
C PHE A 222 -2.92 -13.95 15.75
N TYR A 223 -2.32 -13.38 16.80
CA TYR A 223 -1.01 -12.73 16.66
C TYR A 223 0.13 -13.73 16.42
N ARG A 224 0.07 -14.93 17.01
CA ARG A 224 1.01 -16.02 16.68
C ARG A 224 0.92 -16.40 15.20
N ARG A 225 -0.28 -16.51 14.64
CA ARG A 225 -0.49 -16.75 13.21
C ARG A 225 0.01 -15.58 12.35
N GLN A 226 -0.24 -14.35 12.78
CA GLN A 226 0.22 -13.15 12.07
C GLN A 226 1.76 -13.06 12.07
N GLY A 227 2.42 -13.46 13.16
CA GLY A 227 3.89 -13.55 13.23
C GLY A 227 4.45 -14.57 12.25
N ALA A 228 3.85 -15.76 12.17
CA ALA A 228 4.26 -16.78 11.20
C ALA A 228 4.03 -16.32 9.76
N LEU A 229 2.90 -15.66 9.48
CA LEU A 229 2.63 -15.03 8.18
C LEU A 229 3.68 -13.97 7.84
N LEU A 230 4.10 -13.14 8.80
CA LEU A 230 5.16 -12.15 8.62
C LEU A 230 6.49 -12.81 8.22
N ALA A 231 6.86 -13.93 8.84
CA ALA A 231 8.07 -14.68 8.47
C ALA A 231 8.00 -15.24 7.04
N LEU A 232 6.84 -15.76 6.63
CA LEU A 232 6.64 -16.24 5.25
C LEU A 232 6.76 -15.10 4.25
N LEU A 233 6.10 -13.97 4.50
CA LEU A 233 6.14 -12.79 3.62
C LEU A 233 7.55 -12.18 3.54
N TYR A 234 8.29 -12.17 4.64
CA TYR A 234 9.70 -11.77 4.65
C TYR A 234 10.55 -12.64 3.71
N ALA A 235 10.38 -13.96 3.77
CA ALA A 235 11.12 -14.92 2.95
C ALA A 235 10.80 -14.81 1.46
N VAL A 236 9.54 -14.51 1.10
CA VAL A 236 9.12 -14.38 -0.30
C VAL A 236 9.06 -12.93 -0.77
N ASP A 237 9.71 -11.98 -0.10
CA ASP A 237 9.77 -10.60 -0.55
C ASP A 237 8.39 -9.95 -0.79
N GLY A 238 7.42 -10.26 0.08
CA GLY A 238 6.07 -9.69 0.03
C GLY A 238 6.04 -8.22 0.45
N VAL A 239 5.26 -7.40 -0.25
CA VAL A 239 5.05 -5.96 0.07
C VAL A 239 3.57 -5.59 0.03
N ASP A 240 3.21 -4.42 0.56
CA ASP A 240 1.86 -3.83 0.41
C ASP A 240 0.72 -4.59 1.12
N MET A 241 1.02 -5.24 2.25
CA MET A 241 0.05 -5.93 3.09
C MET A 241 -0.60 -4.97 4.11
N HIS A 242 -1.15 -3.86 3.61
CA HIS A 242 -1.80 -2.83 4.42
C HIS A 242 -3.14 -3.29 5.03
N TYR A 243 -3.74 -2.47 5.90
CA TYR A 243 -4.93 -2.84 6.70
C TYR A 243 -6.15 -3.30 5.88
N GLU A 244 -6.30 -2.87 4.64
CA GLU A 244 -7.40 -3.32 3.76
C GLU A 244 -7.18 -4.71 3.16
N ASN A 245 -5.93 -5.19 3.13
CA ASN A 245 -5.56 -6.46 2.51
C ASN A 245 -5.59 -7.64 3.49
N VAL A 246 -5.77 -7.38 4.80
CA VAL A 246 -5.90 -8.40 5.84
C VAL A 246 -7.27 -8.31 6.48
N ILE A 247 -7.98 -9.43 6.57
CA ILE A 247 -9.26 -9.55 7.27
C ILE A 247 -9.07 -10.46 8.48
N ALA A 248 -9.44 -9.96 9.66
CA ALA A 248 -9.56 -10.78 10.85
C ALA A 248 -10.82 -11.62 10.77
N CYS A 249 -10.66 -12.95 10.74
CA CYS A 249 -11.75 -13.93 10.73
C CYS A 249 -11.61 -14.82 11.97
N GLY A 250 -12.06 -14.31 13.11
CA GLY A 250 -11.80 -14.92 14.42
C GLY A 250 -10.30 -14.92 14.69
N ASP A 251 -9.73 -16.10 14.97
CA ASP A 251 -8.31 -16.25 15.26
C ASP A 251 -7.40 -16.28 14.01
N GLN A 252 -7.93 -15.95 12.83
CA GLN A 252 -7.23 -16.01 11.54
C GLN A 252 -6.95 -14.62 10.95
N PRO A 253 -5.68 -14.23 10.75
CA PRO A 253 -5.30 -13.06 9.94
C PRO A 253 -5.27 -13.45 8.45
N VAL A 254 -6.40 -13.36 7.77
CA VAL A 254 -6.53 -13.85 6.38
C VAL A 254 -6.10 -12.75 5.41
N LEU A 255 -5.04 -13.01 4.65
CA LEU A 255 -4.57 -12.12 3.58
C LEU A 255 -5.45 -12.31 2.33
N VAL A 256 -6.22 -11.29 1.97
CA VAL A 256 -7.16 -11.33 0.83
C VAL A 256 -6.57 -10.74 -0.45
N ASP A 257 -5.43 -10.07 -0.35
CA ASP A 257 -4.66 -9.60 -1.50
C ASP A 257 -3.18 -9.95 -1.37
N ALA A 258 -2.67 -10.73 -2.33
CA ALA A 258 -1.31 -11.26 -2.33
C ALA A 258 -0.66 -11.08 -3.71
N GLU A 259 -1.04 -10.04 -4.45
CA GLU A 259 -0.55 -9.78 -5.82
C GLU A 259 0.86 -9.18 -5.90
N THR A 260 1.53 -9.02 -4.75
CA THR A 260 2.83 -8.38 -4.57
C THR A 260 3.84 -9.29 -3.82
N LEU A 261 3.75 -10.60 -4.03
CA LEU A 261 4.77 -11.56 -3.57
C LEU A 261 5.93 -11.66 -4.56
N LEU A 262 7.09 -12.12 -4.09
CA LEU A 262 8.34 -12.12 -4.86
C LEU A 262 8.61 -10.76 -5.50
N HIS A 263 8.29 -9.67 -4.80
CA HIS A 263 8.28 -8.33 -5.39
C HIS A 263 9.71 -7.85 -5.66
N ALA A 264 9.94 -7.42 -6.90
CA ALA A 264 11.19 -6.78 -7.30
C ALA A 264 11.17 -5.28 -6.94
N GLY A 265 12.22 -4.78 -6.31
CA GLY A 265 12.39 -3.33 -6.11
C GLY A 265 12.85 -2.63 -7.38
N LEU A 266 12.33 -1.43 -7.65
CA LEU A 266 13.03 -0.49 -8.54
C LEU A 266 14.28 0.03 -7.81
N PRO A 267 15.38 0.29 -8.54
CA PRO A 267 16.56 0.92 -7.94
C PRO A 267 16.18 2.24 -7.25
N ALA A 268 16.61 2.44 -6.00
CA ALA A 268 16.38 3.69 -5.31
C ALA A 268 17.24 4.81 -5.92
N ALA A 269 16.63 5.96 -6.20
CA ALA A 269 17.37 7.18 -6.46
C ALA A 269 18.10 7.60 -5.17
N VAL A 270 19.41 7.84 -5.26
CA VAL A 270 20.24 8.18 -4.10
C VAL A 270 20.98 9.48 -4.30
N THR A 271 20.77 10.44 -3.39
CA THR A 271 21.44 11.75 -3.44
C THR A 271 22.92 11.67 -3.01
N CYS A 272 23.24 10.79 -2.05
CA CYS A 272 24.57 10.69 -1.42
C CYS A 272 25.15 9.26 -1.50
N GLY A 273 24.82 8.54 -2.58
CA GLY A 273 25.11 7.11 -2.70
C GLY A 273 24.16 6.24 -1.86
N SER A 274 24.27 4.93 -2.04
CA SER A 274 23.47 3.93 -1.31
C SER A 274 23.65 4.07 0.21
N ASP A 275 22.53 4.04 0.94
CA ASP A 275 22.50 3.98 2.39
C ASP A 275 22.25 2.54 2.84
N PRO A 276 23.23 1.87 3.47
CA PRO A 276 23.08 0.47 3.86
C PRO A 276 21.95 0.25 4.87
N ALA A 277 21.66 1.21 5.75
CA ALA A 277 20.55 1.09 6.69
C ALA A 277 19.21 1.22 5.96
N ALA A 278 19.09 2.10 4.95
CA ALA A 278 17.88 2.19 4.13
C ALA A 278 17.63 0.90 3.35
N GLU A 279 18.68 0.31 2.76
CA GLU A 279 18.60 -0.99 2.07
C GLU A 279 18.21 -2.12 3.02
N ALA A 280 18.79 -2.16 4.22
CA ALA A 280 18.44 -3.16 5.23
C ALA A 280 16.98 -3.03 5.67
N LEU A 281 16.48 -1.82 5.93
CA LEU A 281 15.06 -1.60 6.25
C LEU A 281 14.15 -2.01 5.08
N ALA A 282 14.51 -1.63 3.85
CA ALA A 282 13.75 -1.97 2.65
C ALA A 282 13.74 -3.48 2.34
N ALA A 283 14.75 -4.23 2.79
CA ALA A 283 14.85 -5.68 2.65
C ALA A 283 14.24 -6.45 3.84
N SER A 284 13.92 -5.77 4.94
CA SER A 284 13.43 -6.34 6.20
C SER A 284 11.94 -6.68 6.21
N VAL A 285 11.48 -7.27 7.33
CA VAL A 285 10.05 -7.43 7.67
C VAL A 285 9.23 -6.14 7.56
N TYR A 286 9.84 -4.96 7.69
CA TYR A 286 9.16 -3.67 7.58
C TYR A 286 8.50 -3.46 6.22
N ARG A 287 9.13 -3.94 5.13
CA ARG A 287 8.65 -3.76 3.74
C ARG A 287 7.28 -4.37 3.47
N THR A 288 6.87 -5.33 4.30
CA THR A 288 5.60 -6.04 4.15
C THR A 288 4.40 -5.13 4.37
N CYS A 289 4.54 -4.02 5.10
CA CYS A 289 3.43 -3.20 5.60
C CYS A 289 2.47 -3.96 6.56
N LEU A 290 2.83 -5.14 7.04
CA LEU A 290 2.10 -5.77 8.15
C LEU A 290 2.39 -5.06 9.48
N LEU A 291 3.61 -4.55 9.65
CA LEU A 291 4.06 -3.83 10.84
C LEU A 291 3.71 -2.34 10.75
N PRO A 292 3.52 -1.65 11.89
CA PRO A 292 3.19 -0.22 11.96
C PRO A 292 3.96 0.64 10.96
N SER A 293 3.21 1.32 10.09
CA SER A 293 3.75 2.09 8.97
C SER A 293 2.91 3.35 8.79
N LEU A 294 3.53 4.52 8.94
CA LEU A 294 2.81 5.78 8.99
C LEU A 294 2.68 6.41 7.60
N LEU A 295 1.44 6.68 7.21
CA LEU A 295 1.10 7.60 6.13
C LEU A 295 0.98 9.01 6.70
N ILE A 296 1.82 9.93 6.20
CA ILE A 296 1.85 11.32 6.63
C ILE A 296 1.15 12.22 5.61
N GLY A 297 0.46 13.23 6.13
CA GLY A 297 -0.15 14.30 5.35
C GLY A 297 -0.39 15.56 6.19
N GLU A 298 -1.06 16.53 5.58
CA GLU A 298 -1.31 17.86 6.15
C GLU A 298 -2.11 17.81 7.47
N ASN A 299 -2.96 16.80 7.65
CA ASN A 299 -3.83 16.62 8.81
C ASN A 299 -3.24 15.68 9.88
N GLY A 300 -1.95 15.35 9.79
CA GLY A 300 -1.25 14.47 10.74
C GLY A 300 -0.76 13.17 10.10
N ALA A 301 -0.69 12.10 10.90
CA ALA A 301 -0.25 10.79 10.44
C ALA A 301 -1.29 9.72 10.77
N MET A 302 -1.32 8.68 9.95
CA MET A 302 -2.20 7.53 10.11
C MET A 302 -1.42 6.25 9.88
N ASP A 303 -1.54 5.26 10.76
CA ASP A 303 -0.98 3.94 10.52
C ASP A 303 -1.79 3.22 9.43
N ILE A 304 -1.12 2.79 8.37
CA ILE A 304 -1.70 2.05 7.25
C ILE A 304 -1.41 0.54 7.32
N SER A 305 -0.68 0.09 8.33
CA SER A 305 -0.28 -1.31 8.45
C SER A 305 -1.43 -2.25 8.80
N ALA A 306 -1.29 -3.54 8.47
CA ALA A 306 -2.28 -4.53 8.91
C ALA A 306 -2.36 -4.70 10.42
N LEU A 307 -1.28 -4.43 11.16
CA LEU A 307 -1.29 -4.55 12.62
C LEU A 307 -1.93 -3.33 13.26
N GLY A 308 -1.44 -2.11 13.01
CA GLY A 308 -1.88 -0.90 13.71
C GLY A 308 -2.91 -0.03 12.98
N GLY A 309 -3.10 -0.22 11.67
CA GLY A 309 -4.07 0.55 10.88
C GLY A 309 -5.53 0.14 11.08
N GLY A 310 -6.44 0.92 10.51
CA GLY A 310 -7.88 0.63 10.55
C GLY A 310 -8.62 1.11 11.81
N ASP A 311 -8.03 2.00 12.61
CA ASP A 311 -8.70 2.61 13.78
C ASP A 311 -9.80 3.63 13.43
N GLY A 312 -10.00 3.91 12.14
CA GLY A 312 -10.84 4.99 11.66
C GLY A 312 -10.27 6.36 12.03
N GLY A 313 -11.08 7.41 11.91
CA GLY A 313 -10.68 8.77 12.26
C GLY A 313 -10.60 9.69 11.05
N SER A 314 -9.56 10.52 10.97
CA SER A 314 -9.34 11.41 9.83
C SER A 314 -8.22 10.88 8.95
N TYR A 315 -8.46 10.86 7.64
CA TYR A 315 -7.41 10.65 6.66
C TYR A 315 -6.37 11.78 6.79
N PRO A 316 -5.07 11.49 6.65
CA PRO A 316 -4.02 12.49 6.86
C PRO A 316 -3.97 13.56 5.77
N SER A 317 -4.73 13.42 4.69
CA SER A 317 -4.82 14.42 3.61
C SER A 317 -6.26 14.86 3.41
N ASP A 318 -6.44 16.12 2.99
CA ASP A 318 -7.74 16.64 2.60
C ASP A 318 -8.29 15.94 1.37
N GLY A 319 -9.61 15.77 1.35
CA GLY A 319 -10.35 15.34 0.18
C GLY A 319 -11.46 16.32 -0.17
N LEU A 320 -12.23 15.93 -1.18
CA LEU A 320 -13.27 16.78 -1.75
C LEU A 320 -14.58 16.66 -0.96
N ARG A 321 -15.08 17.80 -0.46
CA ARG A 321 -16.38 17.92 0.23
C ARG A 321 -17.29 18.91 -0.48
N TRP A 322 -18.58 18.59 -0.56
CA TRP A 322 -19.60 19.46 -1.14
C TRP A 322 -20.30 20.31 -0.08
N GLU A 323 -20.35 21.62 -0.30
CA GLU A 323 -21.19 22.55 0.47
C GLU A 323 -22.40 22.98 -0.36
N GLY A 324 -23.56 23.12 0.26
CA GLY A 324 -24.79 23.51 -0.44
C GLY A 324 -25.22 22.50 -1.52
N ALA A 325 -24.94 21.22 -1.32
CA ALA A 325 -25.26 20.16 -2.27
C ALA A 325 -26.75 20.19 -2.68
N GLY A 326 -27.01 20.05 -3.98
CA GLY A 326 -28.37 20.11 -4.52
C GLY A 326 -28.96 21.52 -4.63
N THR A 327 -28.13 22.57 -4.56
CA THR A 327 -28.55 23.97 -4.72
C THR A 327 -27.71 24.67 -5.78
N ASP A 328 -28.20 25.78 -6.34
CA ASP A 328 -27.41 26.67 -7.21
C ASP A 328 -26.23 27.35 -6.48
N GLY A 329 -26.23 27.27 -5.15
CA GLY A 329 -25.15 27.67 -4.26
C GLY A 329 -24.04 26.64 -4.08
N MET A 330 -24.13 25.46 -4.74
CA MET A 330 -23.22 24.33 -4.54
C MET A 330 -21.75 24.69 -4.81
N ARG A 331 -20.85 24.24 -3.93
CA ARG A 331 -19.41 24.52 -3.97
C ARG A 331 -18.61 23.28 -3.59
N LEU A 332 -17.42 23.18 -4.15
CA LEU A 332 -16.42 22.19 -3.78
C LEU A 332 -15.42 22.81 -2.80
N LEU A 333 -15.20 22.14 -1.68
CA LEU A 333 -14.21 22.50 -0.66
C LEU A 333 -13.23 21.35 -0.46
N ARG A 334 -11.99 21.68 -0.09
CA ARG A 334 -11.06 20.72 0.49
C ARG A 334 -11.30 20.68 2.00
N ALA A 335 -11.42 19.49 2.55
CA ALA A 335 -11.60 19.29 3.97
C ALA A 335 -11.10 17.89 4.38
N PRO A 336 -10.79 17.69 5.68
CA PRO A 336 -10.45 16.38 6.20
C PRO A 336 -11.55 15.36 5.90
N VAL A 337 -11.14 14.16 5.47
CA VAL A 337 -12.05 13.06 5.14
C VAL A 337 -12.02 12.03 6.25
N ALA A 338 -13.19 11.52 6.64
CA ALA A 338 -13.25 10.46 7.63
C ALA A 338 -12.79 9.11 7.01
N THR A 339 -11.98 8.36 7.75
CA THR A 339 -11.63 6.97 7.43
C THR A 339 -12.56 6.02 8.17
N GLY A 340 -13.04 5.00 7.46
CA GLY A 340 -13.78 3.89 8.07
C GLY A 340 -12.86 3.01 8.90
N ALA A 341 -13.44 2.30 9.87
CA ALA A 341 -12.73 1.25 10.58
C ALA A 341 -12.36 0.10 9.63
N GLY A 342 -11.14 -0.41 9.75
CA GLY A 342 -10.65 -1.55 8.98
C GLY A 342 -11.20 -2.88 9.49
N GLN A 343 -11.12 -3.91 8.66
CA GLN A 343 -11.52 -5.29 9.02
C GLN A 343 -10.32 -6.17 9.44
N ASN A 344 -9.13 -5.60 9.55
CA ASN A 344 -7.89 -6.28 9.94
C ASN A 344 -7.80 -6.61 11.44
N ARG A 345 -8.65 -6.01 12.27
CA ARG A 345 -8.53 -6.10 13.74
C ARG A 345 -9.37 -7.25 14.32
N PRO A 346 -8.77 -8.09 15.19
CA PRO A 346 -9.44 -9.25 15.78
C PRO A 346 -10.29 -8.94 17.02
N GLY A 347 -10.22 -7.73 17.61
CA GLY A 347 -10.93 -7.38 18.86
C GLY A 347 -11.67 -6.05 18.77
N PRO A 348 -12.82 -5.88 19.48
CA PRO A 348 -13.70 -4.70 19.38
C PRO A 348 -12.97 -3.39 19.60
N GLN A 349 -13.37 -2.37 18.85
CA GLN A 349 -12.81 -1.03 18.94
C GLN A 349 -12.98 -0.49 20.38
N GLY A 350 -11.87 -0.05 20.99
CA GLY A 350 -11.84 0.41 22.38
C GLY A 350 -11.62 -0.67 23.45
N ALA A 351 -11.45 -1.95 23.07
CA ALA A 351 -10.90 -2.94 23.99
C ALA A 351 -9.46 -2.55 24.36
N THR A 352 -9.14 -2.58 25.66
CA THR A 352 -7.89 -2.10 26.25
C THR A 352 -6.63 -2.85 25.82
N ALA A 353 -6.76 -3.97 25.09
CA ALA A 353 -5.64 -4.75 24.62
C ALA A 353 -5.08 -4.12 23.34
N GLY A 354 -4.07 -3.25 23.48
CA GLY A 354 -3.32 -2.75 22.34
C GLY A 354 -2.47 -3.87 21.74
N HIS A 355 -2.07 -3.75 20.46
CA HIS A 355 -1.18 -4.75 19.83
C HIS A 355 0.13 -4.97 20.60
N ALA A 356 0.58 -3.97 21.37
CA ALA A 356 1.73 -4.07 22.28
C ALA A 356 1.57 -5.17 23.35
N ASP A 357 0.34 -5.45 23.80
CA ASP A 357 0.04 -6.46 24.81
C ASP A 357 0.23 -7.89 24.28
N HIS A 358 0.20 -8.08 22.96
CA HIS A 358 0.39 -9.36 22.28
C HIS A 358 1.72 -9.46 21.53
N ARG A 359 2.67 -8.56 21.82
CA ARG A 359 4.04 -8.58 21.24
C ARG A 359 4.70 -9.95 21.40
N ALA A 360 4.52 -10.60 22.55
CA ALA A 360 5.12 -11.91 22.82
C ALA A 360 4.60 -12.99 21.87
N ALA A 361 3.28 -13.04 21.65
CA ALA A 361 2.65 -14.00 20.74
C ALA A 361 3.07 -13.75 19.28
N LEU A 362 3.13 -12.48 18.84
CA LEU A 362 3.62 -12.11 17.52
C LEU A 362 5.07 -12.57 17.29
N LEU A 363 5.97 -12.29 18.24
CA LEU A 363 7.38 -12.71 18.15
C LEU A 363 7.54 -14.24 18.22
N GLU A 364 6.73 -14.93 19.04
CA GLU A 364 6.72 -16.39 19.07
C GLU A 364 6.32 -16.97 17.71
N GLY A 365 5.26 -16.44 17.11
CA GLY A 365 4.81 -16.81 15.77
C GLY A 365 5.86 -16.57 14.70
N PHE A 366 6.49 -15.39 14.74
CA PHE A 366 7.56 -15.02 13.82
C PHE A 366 8.76 -15.97 13.93
N ARG A 367 9.23 -16.25 15.15
CA ARG A 367 10.31 -17.22 15.39
C ARG A 367 9.96 -18.60 14.87
N ALA A 368 8.76 -19.10 15.17
CA ALA A 368 8.34 -20.42 14.72
C ALA A 368 8.32 -20.53 13.18
N GLY A 369 7.81 -19.50 12.49
CA GLY A 369 7.84 -19.45 11.02
C GLY A 369 9.26 -19.34 10.45
N TYR A 370 10.09 -18.48 11.05
CA TYR A 370 11.49 -18.26 10.65
C TYR A 370 12.33 -19.52 10.85
N ASP A 371 12.19 -20.18 11.99
CA ASP A 371 12.90 -21.41 12.33
C ASP A 371 12.50 -22.53 11.35
N ALA A 372 11.21 -22.67 11.04
CA ALA A 372 10.77 -23.61 10.01
C ALA A 372 11.41 -23.33 8.63
N ILE A 373 11.51 -22.06 8.20
CA ILE A 373 12.17 -21.67 6.95
C ILE A 373 13.65 -22.05 6.98
N THR A 374 14.36 -21.75 8.07
CA THR A 374 15.79 -22.03 8.17
C THR A 374 16.12 -23.52 8.25
N GLU A 375 15.33 -24.30 9.00
CA GLU A 375 15.49 -25.75 9.16
C GLU A 375 15.16 -26.52 7.87
N HIS A 376 14.15 -26.07 7.13
CA HIS A 376 13.64 -26.74 5.92
C HIS A 376 13.95 -25.97 4.62
N ARG A 377 14.96 -25.09 4.62
CA ARG A 377 15.32 -24.22 3.46
C ARG A 377 15.50 -24.97 2.15
N ALA A 378 15.98 -26.22 2.21
CA ALA A 378 16.18 -27.07 1.05
C ALA A 378 14.88 -27.40 0.30
N GLU A 379 13.72 -27.43 0.98
CA GLU A 379 12.43 -27.67 0.32
C GLU A 379 11.95 -26.42 -0.44
N LEU A 380 12.30 -25.23 0.05
CA LEU A 380 11.94 -23.95 -0.56
C LEU A 380 12.86 -23.62 -1.75
N LEU A 381 14.16 -23.84 -1.56
CA LEU A 381 15.22 -23.55 -2.54
C LEU A 381 15.47 -24.71 -3.50
N GLY A 382 15.15 -25.94 -3.13
CA GLY A 382 15.52 -27.13 -3.87
C GLY A 382 16.96 -27.57 -3.61
N THR A 383 17.26 -28.82 -3.99
CA THR A 383 18.53 -29.48 -3.65
C THR A 383 19.55 -29.54 -4.79
N GLY A 384 19.19 -29.07 -6.00
CA GLY A 384 20.10 -29.03 -7.14
C GLY A 384 19.48 -28.40 -8.40
N PRO A 385 20.19 -28.40 -9.55
CA PRO A 385 19.71 -27.75 -10.78
C PRO A 385 18.41 -28.34 -11.36
N ALA A 386 18.11 -29.60 -11.05
CA ALA A 386 16.91 -30.31 -11.53
C ALA A 386 15.71 -30.21 -10.57
N ASP A 387 15.94 -29.79 -9.32
CA ASP A 387 14.92 -29.58 -8.30
C ASP A 387 15.06 -28.15 -7.77
N GLY A 388 14.30 -27.23 -8.35
CA GLY A 388 14.33 -25.81 -7.98
C GLY A 388 13.57 -25.48 -6.69
N GLY A 389 13.04 -26.49 -5.99
CA GLY A 389 12.25 -26.32 -4.77
C GLY A 389 10.86 -25.74 -5.04
N LEU A 390 10.18 -25.35 -3.96
CA LEU A 390 8.87 -24.71 -4.02
C LEU A 390 8.95 -23.45 -4.91
N LEU A 391 9.84 -22.51 -4.61
CA LEU A 391 9.82 -21.18 -5.24
C LEU A 391 10.06 -21.18 -6.76
N ALA A 392 10.83 -22.15 -7.29
CA ALA A 392 11.10 -22.19 -8.74
C ALA A 392 9.85 -22.39 -9.60
N ARG A 393 8.75 -22.94 -9.04
CA ARG A 393 7.49 -23.13 -9.76
C ARG A 393 6.82 -21.81 -10.17
N TRP A 394 7.19 -20.71 -9.53
CA TRP A 394 6.65 -19.37 -9.79
C TRP A 394 7.60 -18.47 -10.58
N ALA A 395 8.69 -19.02 -11.13
CA ALA A 395 9.67 -18.30 -11.95
C ALA A 395 9.04 -17.43 -13.05
N THR A 396 7.98 -17.93 -13.69
CA THR A 396 7.28 -17.25 -14.80
C THR A 396 5.86 -16.79 -14.41
N SER A 397 5.49 -16.84 -13.14
CA SER A 397 4.21 -16.33 -12.68
C SER A 397 4.23 -14.80 -12.64
N PRO A 398 3.21 -14.10 -13.14
CA PRO A 398 3.17 -12.64 -13.08
C PRO A 398 2.96 -12.16 -11.64
N GLY A 399 3.72 -11.16 -11.21
CA GLY A 399 3.54 -10.40 -9.98
C GLY A 399 3.36 -8.92 -10.24
N ARG A 400 2.55 -8.23 -9.43
CA ARG A 400 2.36 -6.77 -9.54
C ARG A 400 3.61 -6.06 -9.03
N LEU A 401 4.15 -5.17 -9.84
CA LEU A 401 5.19 -4.23 -9.44
C LEU A 401 4.55 -2.90 -9.05
N ILE A 402 4.72 -2.50 -7.79
CA ILE A 402 4.41 -1.14 -7.33
C ILE A 402 5.56 -0.21 -7.71
N ALA A 403 5.39 0.58 -8.78
CA ALA A 403 6.38 1.58 -9.21
C ALA A 403 6.31 2.87 -8.37
N ARG A 404 5.08 3.29 -8.03
CA ARG A 404 4.74 4.48 -7.24
C ARG A 404 3.50 4.18 -6.38
N SER A 405 3.30 4.95 -5.33
CA SER A 405 2.10 4.85 -4.49
C SER A 405 0.84 5.14 -5.31
N THR A 406 -0.20 4.30 -5.16
CA THR A 406 -1.54 4.56 -5.71
C THR A 406 -2.05 5.96 -5.36
N ARG A 407 -1.73 6.49 -4.17
CA ARG A 407 -2.16 7.83 -3.72
C ARG A 407 -1.73 8.93 -4.69
N LEU A 408 -0.51 8.83 -5.22
CA LEU A 408 -0.01 9.80 -6.20
C LEU A 408 -0.89 9.76 -7.47
N TYR A 409 -1.16 8.56 -7.98
CA TYR A 409 -1.98 8.39 -9.18
C TYR A 409 -3.41 8.83 -9.00
N THR A 410 -4.05 8.48 -7.89
CA THR A 410 -5.43 8.92 -7.60
C THR A 410 -5.50 10.43 -7.44
N THR A 411 -4.49 11.06 -6.80
CA THR A 411 -4.37 12.52 -6.74
C THR A 411 -4.26 13.13 -8.14
N LEU A 412 -3.41 12.58 -9.01
CA LEU A 412 -3.28 13.06 -10.39
C LEU A 412 -4.57 12.89 -11.20
N LEU A 413 -5.27 11.76 -11.05
CA LEU A 413 -6.56 11.52 -11.69
C LEU A 413 -7.57 12.60 -11.26
N ASP A 414 -7.69 12.85 -9.96
CA ASP A 414 -8.61 13.84 -9.40
C ASP A 414 -8.24 15.28 -9.81
N GLU A 415 -6.96 15.66 -9.71
CA GLU A 415 -6.51 17.02 -10.08
C GLU A 415 -6.59 17.27 -11.58
N SER A 416 -6.36 16.25 -12.41
CA SER A 416 -6.48 16.35 -13.87
C SER A 416 -7.90 16.60 -14.36
N THR A 417 -8.90 16.58 -13.47
CA THR A 417 -10.32 16.89 -13.77
C THR A 417 -10.67 18.36 -13.56
N HIS A 418 -9.70 19.23 -13.25
CA HIS A 418 -9.97 20.66 -13.09
C HIS A 418 -10.50 21.28 -14.40
N PRO A 419 -11.57 22.10 -14.39
CA PRO A 419 -12.27 22.55 -15.61
C PRO A 419 -11.35 23.23 -16.63
N ASP A 420 -10.37 24.01 -16.16
CA ASP A 420 -9.44 24.72 -17.05
C ASP A 420 -8.52 23.76 -17.83
N LEU A 421 -8.24 22.57 -17.27
CA LEU A 421 -7.45 21.52 -17.93
C LEU A 421 -8.29 20.73 -18.94
N LEU A 422 -9.63 20.83 -18.86
CA LEU A 422 -10.54 20.03 -19.67
C LEU A 422 -10.97 20.72 -20.97
N CYS A 423 -10.52 21.96 -21.16
CA CYS A 423 -10.69 22.73 -22.39
C CYS A 423 -9.73 22.27 -23.50
N ASP A 424 -8.53 21.79 -23.14
CA ASP A 424 -7.46 21.45 -24.08
C ASP A 424 -6.62 20.26 -23.57
N ALA A 425 -6.35 19.29 -24.46
CA ALA A 425 -5.64 18.08 -24.10
C ALA A 425 -4.17 18.33 -23.72
N LEU A 426 -3.49 19.28 -24.37
CA LEU A 426 -2.09 19.61 -24.06
C LEU A 426 -1.96 20.23 -22.65
N THR A 427 -2.98 20.96 -22.22
CA THR A 427 -3.02 21.52 -20.87
C THR A 427 -3.14 20.41 -19.82
N ARG A 428 -3.99 19.41 -20.05
CA ARG A 428 -4.07 18.23 -19.16
C ARG A 428 -2.77 17.42 -19.15
N ASP A 429 -2.11 17.24 -20.30
CA ASP A 429 -0.80 16.57 -20.39
C ASP A 429 0.25 17.22 -19.48
N THR A 430 0.26 18.55 -19.41
CA THR A 430 1.23 19.31 -18.60
C THR A 430 1.13 18.96 -17.11
N VAL A 431 -0.07 18.68 -16.60
CA VAL A 431 -0.27 18.25 -15.20
C VAL A 431 0.26 16.85 -14.96
N LEU A 432 0.02 15.92 -15.90
CA LEU A 432 0.53 14.56 -15.81
C LEU A 432 2.06 14.48 -16.00
N ALA A 433 2.65 15.45 -16.71
CA ALA A 433 4.08 15.56 -16.93
C ALA A 433 4.89 15.78 -15.64
N VAL A 434 4.25 16.08 -14.50
CA VAL A 434 4.92 16.09 -13.18
C VAL A 434 5.63 14.76 -12.88
N LEU A 435 5.15 13.65 -13.45
CA LEU A 435 5.81 12.34 -13.34
C LEU A 435 7.23 12.33 -13.92
N TRP A 436 7.54 13.17 -14.91
CA TRP A 436 8.90 13.35 -15.41
C TRP A 436 9.79 14.03 -14.37
N THR A 437 9.31 15.12 -13.75
CA THR A 437 10.03 15.82 -12.68
C THR A 437 10.28 14.89 -11.49
N GLU A 438 9.26 14.14 -11.09
CA GLU A 438 9.33 13.12 -10.02
C GLU A 438 10.22 11.91 -10.39
N SER A 439 10.70 11.81 -11.63
CA SER A 439 11.61 10.76 -12.10
C SER A 439 12.98 11.28 -12.52
N GLU A 440 13.26 12.58 -12.36
CA GLU A 440 14.48 13.22 -12.89
C GLU A 440 15.77 12.52 -12.43
N HIS A 441 15.79 12.06 -11.18
CA HIS A 441 16.92 11.36 -10.57
C HIS A 441 16.72 9.83 -10.48
N ASP A 442 15.71 9.29 -11.16
CA ASP A 442 15.34 7.87 -11.15
C ASP A 442 15.18 7.35 -12.59
N PRO A 443 16.28 6.92 -13.25
CA PRO A 443 16.24 6.45 -14.63
C PRO A 443 15.31 5.26 -14.85
N ALA A 444 15.11 4.41 -13.83
CA ALA A 444 14.23 3.26 -13.93
C ALA A 444 12.77 3.70 -14.01
N ARG A 445 12.34 4.63 -13.14
CA ARG A 445 10.99 5.23 -13.22
C ARG A 445 10.81 6.10 -14.46
N GLY A 446 11.84 6.82 -14.90
CA GLY A 446 11.79 7.63 -16.13
C GLY A 446 11.37 6.82 -17.37
N ARG A 447 11.70 5.52 -17.41
CA ARG A 447 11.28 4.61 -18.49
C ARG A 447 9.81 4.18 -18.42
N LEU A 448 9.12 4.42 -17.31
CA LEU A 448 7.73 4.04 -17.08
C LEU A 448 6.76 5.18 -17.34
N VAL A 449 7.23 6.43 -17.32
CA VAL A 449 6.38 7.64 -17.31
C VAL A 449 5.38 7.68 -18.47
N GLU A 450 5.77 7.29 -19.68
CA GLU A 450 4.85 7.29 -20.82
C GLU A 450 3.71 6.26 -20.67
N ASP A 451 3.98 5.09 -20.11
CA ASP A 451 2.95 4.10 -19.79
C ASP A 451 2.07 4.56 -18.61
N GLU A 452 2.67 5.19 -17.59
CA GLU A 452 1.94 5.79 -16.47
C GLU A 452 0.95 6.86 -16.97
N ILE A 453 1.41 7.79 -17.80
CA ILE A 453 0.57 8.85 -18.40
C ILE A 453 -0.53 8.25 -19.28
N ALA A 454 -0.23 7.20 -20.04
CA ALA A 454 -1.23 6.54 -20.89
C ALA A 454 -2.37 5.90 -20.08
N ASP A 455 -2.05 5.23 -18.96
CA ASP A 455 -3.05 4.66 -18.05
C ASP A 455 -3.88 5.76 -17.37
N LEU A 456 -3.24 6.86 -16.93
CA LEU A 456 -3.94 8.01 -16.35
C LEU A 456 -4.87 8.71 -17.36
N TRP A 457 -4.51 8.73 -18.64
CA TRP A 457 -5.39 9.20 -19.71
C TRP A 457 -6.59 8.29 -19.94
N ALA A 458 -6.42 6.98 -19.78
CA ALA A 458 -7.50 6.00 -19.79
C ALA A 458 -8.39 6.09 -18.54
N GLY A 459 -7.99 6.87 -17.53
CA GLY A 459 -8.70 7.04 -16.27
C GLY A 459 -8.48 5.87 -15.31
N ASP A 460 -7.35 5.18 -15.46
CA ASP A 460 -6.93 4.02 -14.67
C ASP A 460 -5.70 4.35 -13.83
N VAL A 461 -5.52 3.62 -12.74
CA VAL A 461 -4.28 3.63 -11.96
C VAL A 461 -3.23 2.80 -12.73
N PRO A 462 -2.02 3.33 -12.98
CA PRO A 462 -0.96 2.61 -13.69
C PRO A 462 -0.64 1.23 -13.09
N LEU A 463 -0.44 0.25 -13.96
CA LEU A 463 -0.21 -1.13 -13.56
C LEU A 463 0.98 -1.76 -14.31
N PHE A 464 1.90 -2.34 -13.55
CA PHE A 464 3.08 -3.03 -14.07
C PHE A 464 3.17 -4.44 -13.50
N TYR A 465 3.63 -5.37 -14.31
CA TYR A 465 3.90 -6.75 -13.92
C TYR A 465 5.36 -7.09 -14.10
N HIS A 466 5.89 -7.95 -13.25
CA HIS A 466 7.18 -8.59 -13.43
C HIS A 466 7.03 -10.11 -13.40
N HIS A 467 8.03 -10.81 -13.93
CA HIS A 467 8.18 -12.27 -13.76
C HIS A 467 9.38 -12.53 -12.84
N PRO A 468 9.27 -13.36 -11.79
CA PRO A 468 10.33 -13.53 -10.81
C PRO A 468 11.68 -14.00 -11.36
N ALA A 469 11.73 -14.71 -12.49
CA ALA A 469 12.97 -15.14 -13.13
C ALA A 469 13.56 -14.12 -14.13
N ASP A 470 12.97 -12.93 -14.24
CA ASP A 470 13.32 -11.95 -15.26
C ASP A 470 13.67 -10.59 -14.66
N THR A 471 14.34 -9.76 -15.46
CA THR A 471 14.62 -8.33 -15.16
C THR A 471 13.71 -7.38 -15.95
N ALA A 472 12.89 -7.92 -16.84
CA ALA A 472 11.94 -7.15 -17.61
C ALA A 472 10.64 -6.88 -16.84
N LEU A 473 10.00 -5.78 -17.22
CA LEU A 473 8.62 -5.46 -16.82
C LEU A 473 7.67 -5.61 -17.99
N LYS A 474 6.40 -5.88 -17.69
CA LYS A 474 5.29 -5.84 -18.63
C LYS A 474 4.33 -4.74 -18.20
N THR A 475 4.00 -3.85 -19.12
CA THR A 475 3.08 -2.73 -18.87
C THR A 475 1.62 -3.19 -18.94
N SER A 476 0.70 -2.37 -18.47
CA SER A 476 -0.76 -2.58 -18.56
C SER A 476 -1.23 -2.93 -19.98
N ARG A 477 -0.57 -2.37 -21.00
CA ARG A 477 -0.83 -2.54 -22.44
C ARG A 477 -0.18 -3.80 -23.04
N GLY A 478 0.60 -4.52 -22.25
CA GLY A 478 1.28 -5.73 -22.66
C GLY A 478 2.67 -5.52 -23.26
N THR A 479 3.16 -4.28 -23.34
CA THR A 479 4.52 -3.95 -23.77
C THR A 479 5.53 -4.52 -22.79
N ARG A 480 6.62 -5.11 -23.29
CA ARG A 480 7.71 -5.64 -22.48
C ARG A 480 8.89 -4.67 -22.48
N LEU A 481 9.34 -4.26 -21.30
CA LEU A 481 10.44 -3.33 -21.06
C LEU A 481 11.63 -4.08 -20.48
N GLU A 482 12.69 -4.27 -21.27
CA GLU A 482 13.87 -5.06 -20.87
C GLU A 482 14.79 -4.32 -19.89
N GLY A 483 15.39 -5.03 -18.94
CA GLY A 483 16.44 -4.50 -18.06
C GLY A 483 16.02 -3.27 -17.24
N VAL A 484 14.77 -3.24 -16.77
CA VAL A 484 14.30 -2.18 -15.84
C VAL A 484 14.65 -2.55 -14.41
N LEU A 485 14.53 -3.84 -14.06
CA LEU A 485 14.86 -4.34 -12.74
C LEU A 485 16.36 -4.68 -12.66
N PRO A 486 17.01 -4.47 -11.50
CA PRO A 486 18.43 -4.72 -11.34
C PRO A 486 18.78 -6.21 -11.30
N ALA A 487 17.86 -7.04 -10.82
CA ALA A 487 18.01 -8.49 -10.73
C ALA A 487 16.65 -9.19 -10.73
N PRO A 488 16.59 -10.47 -11.13
CA PRO A 488 15.38 -11.29 -10.95
C PRO A 488 15.00 -11.43 -9.48
N SER A 489 13.74 -11.18 -9.12
CA SER A 489 13.32 -11.24 -7.71
C SER A 489 13.32 -12.65 -7.12
N LEU A 490 13.19 -13.68 -7.95
CA LEU A 490 13.38 -15.06 -7.49
C LEU A 490 14.82 -15.28 -7.02
N HIS A 491 15.80 -14.65 -7.67
CA HIS A 491 17.20 -14.74 -7.23
C HIS A 491 17.39 -14.05 -5.88
N THR A 492 16.83 -12.85 -5.70
CA THR A 492 16.95 -12.10 -4.43
C THR A 492 16.26 -12.83 -3.26
N ALA A 493 15.05 -13.34 -3.46
CA ALA A 493 14.33 -14.11 -2.45
C ALA A 493 15.09 -15.39 -2.06
N ARG A 494 15.66 -16.11 -3.04
CA ARG A 494 16.47 -17.30 -2.78
C ARG A 494 17.76 -16.98 -2.02
N ALA A 495 18.45 -15.90 -2.39
CA ALA A 495 19.65 -15.44 -1.71
C ALA A 495 19.34 -15.05 -0.26
N LYS A 496 18.21 -14.37 -0.03
CA LYS A 496 17.73 -14.05 1.33
C LYS A 496 17.49 -15.30 2.16
N ILE A 497 16.67 -16.24 1.67
CA ILE A 497 16.39 -17.50 2.39
C ILE A 497 17.67 -18.29 2.68
N ALA A 498 18.63 -18.29 1.75
CA ALA A 498 19.92 -18.93 1.96
C ALA A 498 20.74 -18.24 3.07
N ALA A 499 20.66 -16.91 3.18
CA ALA A 499 21.37 -16.11 4.17
C ALA A 499 20.68 -16.05 5.54
N MET A 500 19.40 -16.44 5.65
CA MET A 500 18.67 -16.47 6.92
C MET A 500 19.43 -17.33 7.96
N GLY A 501 19.71 -16.70 9.10
CA GLY A 501 20.42 -17.27 10.24
C GLY A 501 20.11 -16.51 11.54
N GLU A 502 20.89 -16.74 12.60
CA GLU A 502 20.63 -16.15 13.92
C GLU A 502 20.75 -14.63 13.94
N VAL A 503 21.74 -14.07 13.23
CA VAL A 503 21.97 -12.62 13.14
C VAL A 503 20.79 -11.94 12.45
N ASP A 504 20.42 -12.42 11.26
CA ASP A 504 19.27 -11.88 10.53
C ASP A 504 17.98 -11.97 11.35
N ARG A 505 17.72 -13.10 12.02
CA ARG A 505 16.54 -13.25 12.90
C ARG A 505 16.52 -12.18 13.99
N HIS A 506 17.67 -11.94 14.63
CA HIS A 506 17.79 -10.93 15.68
C HIS A 506 17.48 -9.53 15.15
N ASP A 507 17.98 -9.18 13.97
CA ASP A 507 17.74 -7.89 13.33
C ASP A 507 16.26 -7.72 12.98
N GLN A 508 15.61 -8.75 12.41
CA GLN A 508 14.18 -8.72 12.11
C GLN A 508 13.33 -8.59 13.39
N GLU A 509 13.67 -9.31 14.47
CA GLU A 509 12.99 -9.20 15.76
C GLU A 509 13.15 -7.82 16.40
N TRP A 510 14.30 -7.18 16.22
CA TRP A 510 14.53 -5.81 16.65
C TRP A 510 13.60 -4.85 15.92
N ILE A 511 13.47 -4.98 14.58
CA ILE A 511 12.55 -4.16 13.77
C ILE A 511 11.09 -4.35 14.21
N ILE A 512 10.65 -5.60 14.41
CA ILE A 512 9.31 -5.90 14.94
C ILE A 512 9.09 -5.21 16.29
N SER A 513 10.07 -5.34 17.19
CA SER A 513 9.97 -4.75 18.53
C SER A 513 9.97 -3.21 18.50
N ALA A 514 10.81 -2.62 17.66
CA ALA A 514 10.96 -1.18 17.52
C ALA A 514 9.69 -0.52 16.95
N THR A 515 9.10 -1.10 15.90
CA THR A 515 7.84 -0.60 15.31
C THR A 515 6.66 -0.66 16.29
N LEU A 516 6.55 -1.73 17.09
CA LEU A 516 5.54 -1.83 18.15
C LEU A 516 5.77 -0.80 19.27
N ALA A 517 7.03 -0.59 19.69
CA ALA A 517 7.37 0.38 20.72
C ALA A 517 7.02 1.82 20.28
N VAL A 518 7.31 2.17 19.03
CA VAL A 518 6.95 3.44 18.40
C VAL A 518 5.44 3.66 18.42
N THR A 519 4.64 2.62 18.14
CA THR A 519 3.17 2.72 18.19
C THR A 519 2.70 3.09 19.59
N GLY A 520 3.24 2.45 20.62
CA GLY A 520 2.95 2.80 22.02
C GLY A 520 3.36 4.25 22.37
N ALA A 521 4.51 4.70 21.87
CA ALA A 521 4.99 6.07 22.07
C ALA A 521 4.07 7.12 21.40
N ASN A 522 3.58 6.82 20.19
CA ASN A 522 2.67 7.69 19.43
C ASN A 522 1.26 7.77 20.05
N LEU A 523 0.83 6.74 20.77
CA LEU A 523 -0.45 6.72 21.49
C LEU A 523 -0.37 7.44 22.87
N SER A 524 0.83 7.58 23.45
CA SER A 524 0.99 8.08 24.81
C SER A 524 1.14 9.61 24.84
N VAL A 525 0.01 10.30 24.91
CA VAL A 525 -0.04 11.76 25.16
C VAL A 525 -0.09 12.00 26.67
N GLY A 526 1.02 12.45 27.27
CA GLY A 526 1.01 13.11 28.58
C GLY A 526 1.42 12.29 29.82
N GLY A 527 1.94 11.07 29.68
CA GLY A 527 2.56 10.33 30.80
C GLY A 527 4.09 10.48 30.84
N PRO A 528 4.75 10.39 32.02
CA PRO A 528 6.20 10.28 32.08
C PRO A 528 6.65 9.01 31.35
N ARG A 529 7.39 9.19 30.23
CA ARG A 529 7.87 8.11 29.35
C ARG A 529 8.82 7.12 30.04
N SER A 530 9.32 7.49 31.22
CA SER A 530 10.05 6.63 32.14
C SER A 530 9.84 7.14 33.56
N THR A 531 9.55 6.25 34.50
CA THR A 531 9.68 6.51 35.92
C THR A 531 10.98 5.88 36.39
N LEU A 532 11.87 6.69 36.97
CA LEU A 532 13.05 6.15 37.64
C LEU A 532 12.56 5.23 38.76
N ALA A 533 12.81 3.92 38.62
CA ALA A 533 12.45 2.94 39.62
C ALA A 533 13.42 3.07 40.80
N GLY A 534 12.93 3.67 41.89
CA GLY A 534 13.60 3.65 43.21
C GLY A 534 14.15 5.01 43.68
N PRO A 535 14.49 5.10 44.99
CA PRO A 535 15.15 6.28 45.54
C PRO A 535 16.51 6.48 44.85
N ALA A 536 16.88 7.74 44.58
CA ALA A 536 18.18 8.08 44.04
C ALA A 536 19.26 7.42 44.91
N ALA A 537 20.10 6.58 44.30
CA ALA A 537 21.27 6.04 44.97
C ALA A 537 22.09 7.23 45.51
N PRO A 538 22.77 7.09 46.67
CA PRO A 538 23.64 8.13 47.19
C PRO A 538 24.62 8.57 46.09
N VAL A 539 24.85 9.88 45.98
CA VAL A 539 25.75 10.46 44.97
C VAL A 539 27.17 10.00 45.27
N VAL A 540 27.55 8.87 44.70
CA VAL A 540 28.92 8.37 44.68
C VAL A 540 29.51 8.82 43.35
N VAL A 541 30.64 9.55 43.39
CA VAL A 541 31.40 9.85 42.17
C VAL A 541 31.81 8.51 41.56
N PRO A 542 31.29 8.14 40.38
CA PRO A 542 31.60 6.85 39.80
C PRO A 542 33.07 6.82 39.41
N GLU A 543 33.73 5.69 39.70
CA GLU A 543 35.10 5.44 39.27
C GLU A 543 35.23 5.64 37.75
N PRO A 544 36.18 6.44 37.24
CA PRO A 544 36.34 6.71 35.81
C PRO A 544 36.45 5.44 34.96
N SER A 545 37.08 4.39 35.49
CA SER A 545 37.20 3.09 34.85
C SER A 545 35.85 2.39 34.66
N ARG A 546 34.92 2.55 35.61
CA ARG A 546 33.56 1.99 35.52
C ARG A 546 32.72 2.73 34.46
N LEU A 547 32.84 4.05 34.40
CA LEU A 547 32.20 4.83 33.34
C LEU A 547 32.75 4.46 31.96
N LEU A 548 34.07 4.31 31.85
CA LEU A 548 34.71 3.92 30.60
C LEU A 548 34.30 2.52 30.16
N ALA A 549 34.23 1.56 31.09
CA ALA A 549 33.75 0.20 30.79
C ALA A 549 32.29 0.20 30.32
N ALA A 550 31.41 1.00 30.95
CA ALA A 550 30.02 1.15 30.52
C ALA A 550 29.94 1.79 29.12
N ALA A 551 30.75 2.83 28.86
CA ALA A 551 30.82 3.47 27.55
C ALA A 551 31.32 2.51 26.46
N CYS A 552 32.33 1.68 26.76
CA CYS A 552 32.77 0.61 25.86
C CYS A 552 31.67 -0.41 25.59
N GLY A 553 30.90 -0.81 26.62
CA GLY A 553 29.76 -1.71 26.44
C GLY A 553 28.70 -1.13 25.50
N ILE A 554 28.35 0.15 25.68
CA ILE A 554 27.42 0.86 24.79
C ILE A 554 27.99 0.96 23.37
N ALA A 555 29.27 1.28 23.23
CA ALA A 555 29.90 1.41 21.92
C ALA A 555 30.03 0.07 21.18
N ASP A 556 30.28 -1.02 21.90
CA ASP A 556 30.29 -2.38 21.34
C ASP A 556 28.88 -2.79 20.89
N GLU A 557 27.84 -2.41 21.63
CA GLU A 557 26.45 -2.62 21.26
C GLU A 557 26.04 -1.79 20.03
N ILE A 558 26.46 -0.52 19.95
CA ILE A 558 26.30 0.33 18.76
C ILE A 558 27.03 -0.28 17.56
N ALA A 559 28.27 -0.71 17.75
CA ALA A 559 29.07 -1.31 16.68
C ALA A 559 28.45 -2.62 16.18
N ALA A 560 27.87 -3.43 17.06
CA ALA A 560 27.21 -4.69 16.69
C ALA A 560 25.95 -4.49 15.83
N ARG A 561 25.24 -3.36 15.98
CA ARG A 561 24.04 -3.02 15.19
C ARG A 561 24.32 -2.19 13.94
N ALA A 562 25.59 -1.93 13.66
CA ALA A 562 25.99 -1.12 12.53
C ALA A 562 25.71 -1.86 11.22
N VAL A 563 25.02 -1.20 10.30
CA VAL A 563 24.74 -1.73 8.97
C VAL A 563 25.82 -1.24 8.02
N HIS A 564 26.64 -2.16 7.54
CA HIS A 564 27.81 -1.87 6.72
C HIS A 564 27.47 -1.91 5.24
N GLY A 565 27.73 -0.81 4.53
CA GLY A 565 27.77 -0.74 3.07
C GLY A 565 29.20 -0.78 2.55
N ALA A 566 29.36 -0.67 1.23
CA ALA A 566 30.69 -0.68 0.60
C ALA A 566 31.59 0.47 1.08
N ASP A 567 31.02 1.67 1.22
CA ASP A 567 31.79 2.87 1.53
C ASP A 567 31.37 3.60 2.82
N ARG A 568 30.19 3.31 3.37
CA ARG A 568 29.66 3.97 4.57
C ARG A 568 29.04 2.95 5.51
N VAL A 569 28.85 3.37 6.75
CA VAL A 569 28.08 2.65 7.76
C VAL A 569 26.92 3.52 8.22
N ASN A 570 25.80 2.91 8.57
CA ASN A 570 24.66 3.60 9.17
C ASN A 570 23.93 2.66 10.14
N TRP A 571 22.93 3.17 10.85
CA TRP A 571 22.12 2.41 11.79
C TRP A 571 20.63 2.63 11.51
N LEU A 572 19.82 1.67 11.94
CA LEU A 572 18.40 1.89 12.11
C LEU A 572 18.15 2.51 13.49
N GLY A 573 17.38 3.59 13.50
CA GLY A 573 17.01 4.33 14.69
C GLY A 573 15.51 4.56 14.79
N LEU A 574 15.11 5.21 15.89
CA LEU A 574 13.79 5.78 16.03
C LEU A 574 13.90 7.26 15.70
N GLU A 575 13.20 7.71 14.67
CA GLU A 575 13.25 9.08 14.16
C GLU A 575 11.86 9.73 14.30
N GLN A 576 11.84 11.00 14.66
CA GLN A 576 10.62 11.80 14.76
C GLN A 576 10.30 12.40 13.39
N ILE A 577 9.20 11.98 12.75
CA ILE A 577 8.90 12.41 11.36
C ILE A 577 8.03 13.66 11.31
N SER A 578 6.99 13.76 12.15
CA SER A 578 6.09 14.92 12.16
C SER A 578 5.34 15.05 13.48
N GLY A 579 5.40 16.24 14.10
CA GLY A 579 4.82 16.47 15.43
C GLY A 579 5.37 15.45 16.42
N ASP A 580 4.49 14.76 17.16
CA ASP A 580 4.87 13.73 18.13
C ASP A 580 5.05 12.31 17.55
N HIS A 581 5.01 12.15 16.21
CA HIS A 581 5.07 10.82 15.59
C HIS A 581 6.50 10.33 15.37
N TRP A 582 6.77 9.14 15.90
CA TRP A 582 8.01 8.38 15.71
C TRP A 582 7.83 7.31 14.63
N ALA A 583 8.94 6.89 14.03
CA ALA A 583 9.03 5.72 13.15
C ALA A 583 10.42 5.08 13.22
N VAL A 584 10.52 3.83 12.75
CA VAL A 584 11.81 3.18 12.52
C VAL A 584 12.35 3.63 11.16
N LEU A 585 13.48 4.32 11.15
CA LEU A 585 14.10 4.85 9.94
C LEU A 585 15.64 4.71 10.01
N PRO A 586 16.35 4.76 8.86
CA PRO A 586 17.79 4.99 8.85
C PRO A 586 18.12 6.27 9.60
N MET A 587 19.16 6.26 10.43
CA MET A 587 19.56 7.46 11.16
C MET A 587 19.91 8.59 10.18
N GLY A 588 19.38 9.77 10.43
CA GLY A 588 19.61 10.96 9.60
C GLY A 588 21.03 11.54 9.77
N GLY A 589 21.35 12.58 8.99
CA GLY A 589 22.62 13.32 9.10
C GLY A 589 22.74 14.28 10.28
N GLY A 590 21.77 14.28 11.21
CA GLY A 590 21.73 15.16 12.37
C GLY A 590 22.72 14.76 13.48
N LEU A 591 23.12 15.73 14.30
CA LEU A 591 23.94 15.53 15.49
C LEU A 591 23.12 15.00 16.68
N ALA A 592 21.87 15.44 16.81
CA ALA A 592 21.01 15.14 17.95
C ALA A 592 20.44 13.71 17.94
N GLN A 593 19.87 13.32 16.81
CA GLN A 593 19.15 12.05 16.62
C GLN A 593 19.78 11.17 15.53
N GLY A 594 20.81 11.67 14.83
CA GLY A 594 21.39 11.05 13.64
C GLY A 594 22.77 10.43 13.84
N TYR A 595 23.34 9.90 12.75
CA TYR A 595 24.61 9.17 12.75
C TYR A 595 25.81 10.05 13.14
N CYS A 596 25.70 11.39 13.03
CA CYS A 596 26.76 12.31 13.45
C CYS A 596 26.96 12.30 14.98
N GLY A 597 25.87 12.16 15.75
CA GLY A 597 25.96 12.03 17.20
C GLY A 597 26.65 10.74 17.62
N VAL A 598 26.30 9.63 16.95
CA VAL A 598 26.95 8.33 17.14
C VAL A 598 28.43 8.41 16.79
N ALA A 599 28.78 9.01 15.65
CA ALA A 599 30.15 9.17 15.22
C ALA A 599 30.98 10.01 16.21
N LEU A 600 30.41 11.10 16.74
CA LEU A 600 31.08 11.93 17.75
C LEU A 600 31.36 11.14 19.03
N PHE A 601 30.38 10.38 19.53
CA PHE A 601 30.53 9.51 20.69
C PHE A 601 31.65 8.48 20.49
N LEU A 602 31.62 7.76 19.36
CA LEU A 602 32.61 6.74 19.02
C LEU A 602 34.02 7.33 18.83
N ALA A 603 34.14 8.49 18.19
CA ALA A 603 35.41 9.18 18.00
C ALA A 603 36.04 9.58 19.34
N GLN A 604 35.24 10.17 20.24
CA GLN A 604 35.70 10.57 21.57
C GLN A 604 36.09 9.36 22.42
N LEU A 605 35.29 8.29 22.41
CA LEU A 605 35.59 7.07 23.14
C LEU A 605 36.86 6.39 22.62
N GLY A 606 37.03 6.31 21.29
CA GLY A 606 38.23 5.78 20.66
C GLY A 606 39.48 6.59 21.04
N ALA A 607 39.39 7.92 21.13
CA ALA A 607 40.49 8.76 21.59
C ALA A 607 40.85 8.53 23.07
N LEU A 608 39.86 8.31 23.94
CA LEU A 608 40.07 8.07 25.37
C LEU A 608 40.63 6.67 25.66
N THR A 609 40.22 5.68 24.88
CA THR A 609 40.60 4.26 25.08
C THR A 609 41.82 3.84 24.27
N GLY A 610 42.17 4.59 23.22
CA GLY A 610 43.14 4.18 22.21
C GLY A 610 42.62 3.07 21.28
N ALA A 611 41.33 2.71 21.34
CA ALA A 611 40.76 1.62 20.55
C ALA A 611 40.43 2.11 19.12
N GLU A 612 41.28 1.72 18.15
CA GLU A 612 41.14 2.12 16.75
C GLU A 612 39.77 1.74 16.16
N ARG A 613 39.19 0.61 16.57
CA ARG A 613 37.88 0.12 16.08
C ARG A 613 36.77 1.16 16.18
N TYR A 614 36.72 1.93 17.27
CA TYR A 614 35.69 2.97 17.46
C TYR A 614 35.95 4.18 16.56
N THR A 615 37.21 4.60 16.44
CA THR A 615 37.57 5.73 15.56
C THR A 615 37.38 5.40 14.08
N ALA A 616 37.65 4.15 13.66
CA ALA A 616 37.44 3.68 12.31
C ALA A 616 35.94 3.68 11.95
N LEU A 617 35.09 3.17 12.84
CA LEU A 617 33.65 3.16 12.66
C LEU A 617 33.08 4.60 12.58
N ALA A 618 33.56 5.50 13.45
CA ALA A 618 33.19 6.92 13.39
C ALA A 618 33.53 7.56 12.04
N ARG A 619 34.73 7.31 11.50
CA ARG A 619 35.15 7.82 10.17
C ARG A 619 34.26 7.29 9.04
N GLN A 620 33.89 6.01 9.09
CA GLN A 620 33.00 5.41 8.10
C GLN A 620 31.59 6.04 8.13
N ALA A 621 31.10 6.38 9.32
CA ALA A 621 29.76 6.96 9.50
C ALA A 621 29.65 8.36 8.89
N VAL A 622 30.70 9.20 9.05
CA VAL A 622 30.69 10.59 8.56
C VAL A 622 31.12 10.75 7.11
N ARG A 623 31.55 9.67 6.43
CA ARG A 623 32.02 9.71 5.04
C ARG A 623 31.03 10.33 4.04
N PRO A 624 29.69 10.18 4.18
CA PRO A 624 28.72 10.80 3.27
C PRO A 624 28.56 12.32 3.43
N LEU A 625 29.01 12.91 4.54
CA LEU A 625 28.73 14.31 4.87
C LEU A 625 29.14 15.32 3.80
N PRO A 626 30.32 15.23 3.15
CA PRO A 626 30.69 16.18 2.11
C PRO A 626 29.70 16.20 0.94
N ALA A 627 29.22 15.04 0.50
CA ALA A 627 28.23 14.94 -0.58
C ALA A 627 26.86 15.48 -0.13
N LEU A 628 26.46 15.17 1.11
CA LEU A 628 25.22 15.69 1.70
C LEU A 628 25.23 17.22 1.77
N LEU A 629 26.31 17.82 2.27
CA LEU A 629 26.46 19.27 2.36
C LEU A 629 26.49 19.93 0.98
N ALA A 630 27.11 19.29 -0.02
CA ALA A 630 27.09 19.78 -1.40
C ALA A 630 25.67 19.75 -2.00
N ALA A 631 24.90 18.69 -1.77
CA ALA A 631 23.51 18.60 -2.21
C ALA A 631 22.62 19.66 -1.54
N LEU A 632 22.75 19.86 -0.23
CA LEU A 632 22.02 20.90 0.51
C LEU A 632 22.42 22.31 0.07
N ALA A 633 23.68 22.53 -0.32
CA ALA A 633 24.13 23.82 -0.86
C ALA A 633 23.60 24.10 -2.26
N ALA A 634 23.36 23.05 -3.07
CA ALA A 634 22.79 23.16 -4.41
C ALA A 634 21.27 23.42 -4.39
N ASP A 635 20.58 23.00 -3.33
CA ASP A 635 19.14 23.21 -3.12
C ASP A 635 18.88 23.97 -1.80
N PRO A 636 18.80 25.32 -1.84
CA PRO A 636 18.51 26.13 -0.66
C PRO A 636 17.18 25.79 0.02
N GLY A 637 16.19 25.27 -0.73
CA GLY A 637 14.90 24.85 -0.17
C GLY A 637 15.05 23.61 0.70
N LEU A 638 15.78 22.61 0.19
CA LEU A 638 16.15 21.41 0.96
C LEU A 638 16.99 21.78 2.20
N GLY A 639 17.96 22.68 2.05
CA GLY A 639 18.77 23.19 3.15
C GLY A 639 17.93 23.83 4.27
N ALA A 640 16.94 24.63 3.91
CA ALA A 640 16.02 25.23 4.88
C ALA A 640 15.11 24.21 5.57
N ALA A 641 14.66 23.18 4.84
CA ALA A 641 13.79 22.13 5.37
C ALA A 641 14.51 21.18 6.35
N VAL A 642 15.78 20.83 6.07
CA VAL A 642 16.58 19.94 6.93
C VAL A 642 17.04 20.64 8.21
N GLY A 643 17.29 21.95 8.15
CA GLY A 643 17.74 22.73 9.30
C GLY A 643 19.21 22.45 9.71
N PRO A 644 19.65 22.96 10.86
CA PRO A 644 21.04 22.91 11.31
C PRO A 644 21.49 21.53 11.84
N GLY A 645 20.56 20.56 11.94
CA GLY A 645 20.86 19.20 12.42
C GLY A 645 21.16 19.06 13.92
N ALA A 646 21.04 20.13 14.71
CA ALA A 646 21.16 20.11 16.18
C ALA A 646 19.77 20.07 16.86
N LEU A 647 19.74 19.82 18.18
CA LEU A 647 18.49 19.95 18.97
C LEU A 647 17.98 21.38 18.84
N HIS A 648 16.74 21.53 18.37
CA HIS A 648 16.00 22.79 18.42
C HIS A 648 15.27 22.94 19.76
#